data_AF-A0A2N0PQU1-F1
#
_entry.id   AF-A0A2N0PQU1-F1
#
_cell.length_a   1.000
_cell.length_b   1.000
_cell.length_c   1.000
_cell.angle_alpha   90.00
_cell.angle_beta   90.00
_cell.angle_gamma   90.00
#
_symmetry.space_group_name_H-M   'P 1'
#
loop_
_entity.id
_entity.type
_entity.pdbx_description
1 polymer ?
#
loop_
_entity_poly.entity_id
_entity_poly.type
_entity_poly.pdbx_seq_one_letter_code
_entity_poly.pdbx_strand_id
1 'polypeptide(L)'
;MYISENYLCFYAFMLGHETKIFIELKDIQDLLKERSKRGMVADSIKVITKDGQEHFFSNLFHRDETYETLMQLITQSMQRLLKNAAIEPAPGKFIFDSNFEPSPEKEKSELKFNNSELPRSPMVPPLRKDLEERKRDIEFQTFFNLPATEHLMEECSCDFSTPEMKESLNGKLQLSEGYLAFVADDAKSCNFVLPLYTVRRVERINSGTHNFALSILNWHQMKLILQINGHKVTFEKFCNTIRDNLKNQVRYMKNLRSFLSTCFSEALLVDPKKDISTGGLGLIFGFPGDVKKLRDRYKTKLWIEYLQTNGRNLTLVKVPYFSKLVRVGLPNKLRGEIWELCSGAIFLRFVNDGMYEKLQKDNAGKVSLSTEEIEKDLNRSLPEYPAYQTKEGINTLRRVLTAYSWKDPELGYCQAMNIVASAILIYMSEEQAFWTLSVLCDRLIPGYYSTSMYGAILDQIIFEHYVQNKMPLLYEHFQNVDVQLSVACLPWFLSLYINSMPLLFAFRVLDCFFMEGPRVLFQIGLAILKINGDEFLTITDDGQFIHVLKKYFSTLDQPAHPNNKNQKIREITKFNELMMVAFKEFSNITTESVIELRKTHQFKVIHNIESFTKRGQIRNLKDTSKFSKNDISIIYDKFYNAQFYGKQKSVRNDSRMDLNTFYRFLGSISSWAKLDDENLTKENGSPRDNQGRRLVGYEFIHKLFIHFDQSQSGGLTLQDVICGLGKIIFGDLMSRIELFFNLHDSDLDGYLFKEEILQMSESFLFIFRNRNDDGHLGSVSNFIRNAFEYTDSVGDINDISDSNLPEKNEVNNTLTENEHNLRMSLPSFRMVVLADGYLEEFFDSGFASSFQFIEPTEERSKGLGREIFNALMSDGMRLAEKFGKRINHAKPKSHIPSSPDQNNSSNSNRNDMTSHVQSLESSNNNAESNYNDSSSLMPRNNSQDSFISVESQKSSKMQRNESPVSFGSDEEDDGLMQEVDRLLSEFSIDENDDNSNPLSIDIQDNTNILEDEDVNKLLEDIN
;
A
#
# COMPACT_ATOMS: atom_id res chain seq x y z
N MET A 1 14.79 21.75 -21.07
CA MET A 1 13.89 21.05 -20.14
C MET A 1 14.74 20.30 -19.14
N TYR A 2 14.37 20.32 -17.87
CA TYR A 2 15.10 19.72 -16.76
C TYR A 2 14.10 18.96 -15.90
N ILE A 3 14.45 17.74 -15.49
CA ILE A 3 13.60 16.88 -14.67
C ILE A 3 14.37 16.59 -13.38
N SER A 4 13.68 16.75 -12.26
CA SER A 4 14.14 16.38 -10.93
C SER A 4 13.16 15.40 -10.29
N GLU A 5 13.47 14.91 -9.10
CA GLU A 5 12.61 13.95 -8.38
C GLU A 5 11.18 14.46 -8.15
N ASN A 6 10.98 15.77 -7.96
CA ASN A 6 9.68 16.37 -7.61
C ASN A 6 9.18 17.44 -8.60
N TYR A 7 10.01 17.89 -9.55
CA TYR A 7 9.70 19.01 -10.43
C TYR A 7 10.12 18.78 -11.88
N LEU A 8 9.25 19.19 -12.81
CA LEU A 8 9.53 19.40 -14.22
C LEU A 8 9.75 20.90 -14.47
N CYS A 9 10.96 21.27 -14.88
CA CYS A 9 11.34 22.65 -15.14
C CYS A 9 11.64 22.87 -16.62
N PHE A 10 11.25 24.01 -17.17
CA PHE A 10 11.61 24.41 -18.52
C PHE A 10 12.15 25.83 -18.56
N TYR A 11 13.19 26.00 -19.37
CA TYR A 11 13.85 27.27 -19.62
C TYR A 11 14.02 27.44 -21.13
N ALA A 12 13.65 28.61 -21.64
CA ALA A 12 14.01 29.07 -22.96
C ALA A 12 14.33 30.56 -22.93
N PHE A 13 15.29 30.97 -23.75
CA PHE A 13 15.58 32.37 -24.01
C PHE A 13 15.57 32.55 -25.53
N MET A 14 14.52 33.18 -26.07
CA MET A 14 14.35 33.38 -27.51
C MET A 14 13.98 34.83 -27.80
N LEU A 15 14.70 35.45 -28.75
CA LEU A 15 14.44 36.82 -29.21
C LEU A 15 14.37 37.87 -28.07
N GLY A 16 15.17 37.69 -27.01
CA GLY A 16 15.19 38.58 -25.84
C GLY A 16 14.11 38.27 -24.79
N HIS A 17 13.15 37.38 -25.07
CA HIS A 17 12.17 36.93 -24.09
C HIS A 17 12.67 35.69 -23.35
N GLU A 18 12.72 35.80 -22.03
CA GLU A 18 12.98 34.68 -21.13
C GLU A 18 11.65 33.99 -20.78
N THR A 19 11.61 32.66 -20.86
CA THR A 19 10.48 31.83 -20.44
C THR A 19 10.97 30.81 -19.42
N LYS A 20 10.40 30.86 -18.22
CA LYS A 20 10.65 29.94 -17.11
C LYS A 20 9.32 29.29 -16.75
N ILE A 21 9.27 27.96 -16.77
CA ILE A 21 8.11 27.15 -16.36
C ILE A 21 8.59 26.18 -15.27
N PHE A 22 7.77 26.02 -14.23
CA PHE A 22 8.04 25.20 -13.07
C PHE A 22 6.77 24.45 -12.71
N ILE A 23 6.77 23.13 -12.90
CA ILE A 23 5.62 22.25 -12.68
C ILE A 23 5.99 21.25 -11.60
N GLU A 24 5.21 21.22 -10.51
CA GLU A 24 5.31 20.16 -9.51
C GLU A 24 4.80 18.85 -10.12
N LEU A 25 5.57 17.76 -10.01
CA LEU A 25 5.17 16.48 -10.62
C LEU A 25 3.89 15.94 -10.00
N LYS A 26 3.63 16.24 -8.72
CA LYS A 26 2.36 15.92 -8.06
C LYS A 26 1.17 16.72 -8.59
N ASP A 27 1.38 17.85 -9.26
CA ASP A 27 0.32 18.70 -9.82
C ASP A 27 -0.06 18.29 -11.25
N ILE A 28 0.61 17.30 -11.84
CA ILE A 28 0.28 16.76 -13.16
C ILE A 28 -0.94 15.84 -13.05
N GLN A 29 -1.98 16.13 -13.82
CA GLN A 29 -3.24 15.39 -13.88
C GLN A 29 -3.32 14.44 -15.10
N ASP A 30 -2.68 14.82 -16.21
CA ASP A 30 -2.62 13.99 -17.41
C ASP A 30 -1.30 14.20 -18.16
N LEU A 31 -0.83 13.14 -18.82
CA LEU A 31 0.40 13.15 -19.62
C LEU A 31 0.12 12.43 -20.94
N LEU A 32 0.17 13.15 -22.05
CA LEU A 32 -0.21 12.62 -23.36
C LEU A 32 0.94 12.74 -24.37
N LYS A 33 1.17 11.68 -25.15
CA LYS A 33 2.08 11.68 -26.29
C LYS A 33 1.33 12.22 -27.51
N GLU A 34 1.64 13.46 -27.92
CA GLU A 34 0.97 14.13 -29.04
C GLU A 34 1.92 14.34 -30.23
N ARG A 35 1.33 14.62 -31.41
CA ARG A 35 2.07 15.11 -32.57
C ARG A 35 2.23 16.63 -32.46
N SER A 36 3.39 17.15 -32.84
CA SER A 36 3.63 18.60 -32.81
C SER A 36 2.59 19.34 -33.64
N LYS A 37 1.92 20.33 -33.03
CA LYS A 37 0.88 21.17 -33.66
C LYS A 37 1.36 21.93 -34.92
N ARG A 38 2.66 21.90 -35.24
CA ARG A 38 3.26 22.53 -36.44
C ARG A 38 4.31 21.64 -37.14
N GLY A 39 4.44 20.36 -36.79
CA GLY A 39 5.47 19.46 -37.32
C GLY A 39 4.89 18.20 -37.95
N MET A 40 5.61 17.63 -38.93
CA MET A 40 5.24 16.33 -39.55
C MET A 40 5.59 15.11 -38.68
N VAL A 41 6.22 15.30 -37.52
CA VAL A 41 6.77 14.22 -36.67
C VAL A 41 6.04 14.20 -35.32
N ALA A 42 5.92 13.00 -34.75
CA ALA A 42 5.29 12.78 -33.45
C ALA A 42 6.31 12.93 -32.30
N ASP A 43 6.67 14.16 -31.95
CA ASP A 43 7.82 14.47 -31.07
C ASP A 43 7.46 15.34 -29.85
N SER A 44 6.19 15.31 -29.41
CA SER A 44 5.72 16.17 -28.31
C SER A 44 5.07 15.41 -27.15
N ILE A 45 5.24 15.98 -25.95
CA ILE A 45 4.54 15.59 -24.73
C ILE A 45 3.66 16.77 -24.30
N LYS A 46 2.37 16.50 -24.12
CA LYS A 46 1.42 17.41 -23.48
C LYS A 46 1.32 17.05 -22.00
N VAL A 47 1.56 18.03 -21.14
CA VAL A 47 1.33 17.96 -19.69
C VAL A 47 0.07 18.76 -19.39
N ILE A 48 -0.87 18.16 -18.69
CA ILE A 48 -2.05 18.85 -18.14
C ILE A 48 -1.89 18.89 -16.62
N THR A 49 -1.92 20.09 -16.04
CA THR A 49 -1.83 20.29 -14.58
C THR A 49 -3.21 20.41 -13.93
N LYS A 50 -3.26 20.29 -12.60
CA LYS A 50 -4.49 20.28 -11.78
C LYS A 50 -5.37 21.53 -11.95
N ASP A 51 -4.78 22.66 -12.30
CA ASP A 51 -5.42 23.95 -12.60
C ASP A 51 -5.89 24.04 -14.07
N GLY A 52 -5.78 22.96 -14.84
CA GLY A 52 -6.21 22.87 -16.23
C GLY A 52 -5.25 23.49 -17.24
N GLN A 53 -4.07 24.00 -16.83
CA GLN A 53 -3.09 24.50 -17.79
C GLN A 53 -2.54 23.36 -18.67
N GLU A 54 -2.44 23.62 -19.98
CA GLU A 54 -1.89 22.68 -20.95
C GLU A 54 -0.49 23.15 -21.42
N HIS A 55 0.55 22.44 -21.00
CA HIS A 55 1.92 22.71 -21.44
C HIS A 55 2.34 21.73 -22.55
N PHE A 56 2.74 22.26 -23.71
CA PHE A 56 3.16 21.48 -24.87
C PHE A 56 4.68 21.54 -25.04
N PHE A 57 5.38 20.45 -24.73
CA PHE A 57 6.82 20.30 -24.93
C PHE A 57 7.08 19.53 -26.22
N SER A 58 7.52 20.20 -27.28
CA SER A 58 7.82 19.61 -28.60
C SER A 58 9.33 19.55 -28.90
N ASN A 59 9.70 19.00 -30.06
CA ASN A 59 11.10 18.81 -30.49
C ASN A 59 11.89 17.85 -29.58
N LEU A 60 11.22 16.83 -29.04
CA LEU A 60 11.84 15.82 -28.16
C LEU A 60 12.43 14.67 -28.98
N PHE A 61 13.76 14.69 -29.18
CA PHE A 61 14.50 13.60 -29.82
C PHE A 61 14.27 12.22 -29.18
N HIS A 62 14.05 12.17 -27.87
CA HIS A 62 13.79 10.97 -27.08
C HIS A 62 12.44 11.05 -26.36
N ARG A 63 11.36 11.34 -27.10
CA ARG A 63 10.00 11.52 -26.57
C ARG A 63 9.57 10.38 -25.64
N ASP A 64 9.71 9.13 -26.06
CA ASP A 64 9.18 7.99 -25.31
C ASP A 64 9.98 7.68 -24.04
N GLU A 65 11.32 7.79 -24.09
CA GLU A 65 12.18 7.71 -22.88
C GLU A 65 11.83 8.82 -21.87
N THR A 66 11.60 10.04 -22.37
CA THR A 66 11.21 11.20 -21.56
C THR A 66 9.86 10.98 -20.90
N TYR A 67 8.89 10.46 -21.68
CA TYR A 67 7.55 10.14 -21.21
C TYR A 67 7.58 9.08 -20.11
N GLU A 68 8.25 7.95 -20.30
CA GLU A 68 8.36 6.90 -19.27
C GLU A 68 9.08 7.40 -18.01
N THR A 69 10.13 8.22 -18.15
CA THR A 69 10.83 8.83 -17.01
C THR A 69 9.90 9.75 -16.20
N LEU A 70 9.10 10.59 -16.88
CA LEU A 70 8.10 11.44 -16.23
C LEU A 70 7.02 10.59 -15.56
N MET A 71 6.45 9.60 -16.24
CA MET A 71 5.44 8.70 -15.66
C MET A 71 5.95 8.03 -14.39
N GLN A 72 7.19 7.51 -14.39
CA GLN A 72 7.78 6.85 -13.21
C GLN A 72 7.90 7.81 -12.02
N LEU A 73 8.38 9.04 -12.24
CA LEU A 73 8.54 10.04 -11.19
C LEU A 73 7.21 10.63 -10.69
N ILE A 74 6.23 10.82 -11.59
CA ILE A 74 4.87 11.24 -11.21
C ILE A 74 4.20 10.13 -10.38
N THR A 75 4.26 8.87 -10.81
CA THR A 75 3.73 7.73 -10.04
C THR A 75 4.37 7.62 -8.65
N GLN A 76 5.68 7.83 -8.52
CA GLN A 76 6.35 7.88 -7.21
C GLN A 76 5.87 9.06 -6.36
N SER A 77 5.74 10.26 -6.96
CA SER A 77 5.22 11.45 -6.28
C SER A 77 3.78 11.25 -5.80
N MET A 78 2.95 10.61 -6.62
CA MET A 78 1.56 10.24 -6.35
C MET A 78 1.44 9.19 -5.24
N GLN A 79 2.30 8.17 -5.22
CA GLN A 79 2.33 7.17 -4.13
C GLN A 79 2.71 7.81 -2.79
N ARG A 80 3.65 8.77 -2.79
CA ARG A 80 4.00 9.58 -1.61
C ARG A 80 2.82 10.46 -1.16
N LEU A 81 2.11 11.06 -2.11
CA LEU A 81 0.92 11.88 -1.84
C LEU A 81 -0.18 11.04 -1.19
N LEU A 82 -0.48 9.86 -1.73
CA LEU A 82 -1.45 8.91 -1.15
C LEU A 82 -1.05 8.46 0.26
N LYS A 83 0.22 8.13 0.51
CA LYS A 83 0.73 7.79 1.86
C LYS A 83 0.56 8.95 2.84
N ASN A 84 0.78 10.19 2.40
CA ASN A 84 0.60 11.39 3.23
C ASN A 84 -0.88 11.79 3.39
N ALA A 85 -1.76 11.42 2.46
CA ALA A 85 -3.20 11.68 2.49
C ALA A 85 -3.99 10.68 3.36
N ALA A 86 -3.34 9.69 3.96
CA ALA A 86 -3.86 8.95 5.11
C ALA A 86 -3.60 9.78 6.38
N ILE A 87 -4.59 10.59 6.78
CA ILE A 87 -4.38 11.69 7.76
C ILE A 87 -4.73 11.30 9.21
N GLU A 88 -5.05 10.04 9.44
CA GLU A 88 -5.09 9.47 10.80
C GLU A 88 -3.68 8.99 11.20
N PRO A 89 -3.35 8.90 12.51
CA PRO A 89 -2.16 8.15 12.91
C PRO A 89 -2.25 6.76 12.26
N ALA A 90 -1.20 6.40 11.51
CA ALA A 90 -1.07 5.15 10.76
C ALA A 90 -1.78 3.99 11.49
N PRO A 91 -2.81 3.32 10.91
CA PRO A 91 -3.82 2.61 11.70
C PRO A 91 -3.28 1.48 12.58
N GLY A 92 -2.09 0.97 12.29
CA GLY A 92 -1.37 0.00 13.12
C GLY A 92 -0.52 0.62 14.25
N LYS A 93 -0.61 1.92 14.55
CA LYS A 93 0.11 2.56 15.67
C LYS A 93 -0.63 2.45 17.01
N PHE A 94 0.14 2.47 18.10
CA PHE A 94 -0.39 2.38 19.47
C PHE A 94 -1.20 3.63 19.85
N ILE A 95 -2.33 3.42 20.54
CA ILE A 95 -3.26 4.50 20.93
C ILE A 95 -2.81 5.24 22.21
N PHE A 96 -2.00 4.62 23.06
CA PHE A 96 -1.59 5.18 24.35
C PHE A 96 -0.07 5.39 24.43
N ASP A 97 0.35 6.66 24.46
CA ASP A 97 1.71 7.05 24.86
C ASP A 97 1.63 8.33 25.70
N SER A 98 1.24 8.16 26.97
CA SER A 98 1.07 9.27 27.94
C SER A 98 2.12 9.29 29.04
N ASN A 99 3.11 8.39 29.01
CA ASN A 99 4.19 8.29 30.01
C ASN A 99 5.44 7.63 29.40
N PHE A 100 6.17 8.35 28.55
CA PHE A 100 7.49 7.91 28.10
C PHE A 100 8.52 9.05 28.14
N GLU A 101 9.19 9.21 29.28
CA GLU A 101 10.48 9.89 29.32
C GLU A 101 11.48 9.10 28.47
N PRO A 102 12.29 9.76 27.60
CA PRO A 102 13.23 9.08 26.73
C PRO A 102 14.41 8.50 27.53
N SER A 103 14.31 7.23 27.90
CA SER A 103 15.44 6.46 28.45
C SER A 103 16.47 6.18 27.34
N PRO A 104 17.73 6.67 27.44
CA PRO A 104 18.68 6.72 26.32
C PRO A 104 19.33 5.39 25.91
N GLU A 105 18.81 4.23 26.35
CA GLU A 105 19.47 2.92 26.17
C GLU A 105 18.75 1.96 25.19
N LYS A 106 17.60 2.33 24.62
CA LYS A 106 16.77 1.41 23.79
C LYS A 106 17.03 1.42 22.28
N GLU A 107 17.96 2.23 21.76
CA GLU A 107 18.23 2.33 20.31
C GLU A 107 18.95 1.12 19.67
N LYS A 108 19.25 0.04 20.41
CA LYS A 108 20.12 -1.06 19.92
C LYS A 108 19.41 -2.36 19.53
N SER A 109 18.08 -2.43 19.53
CA SER A 109 17.35 -3.66 19.16
C SER A 109 16.08 -3.45 18.32
N GLU A 110 16.10 -2.48 17.40
CA GLU A 110 15.15 -2.47 16.28
C GLU A 110 15.71 -3.24 15.06
N LEU A 111 14.81 -3.85 14.30
CA LEU A 111 15.15 -4.65 13.12
C LEU A 111 15.78 -3.76 12.04
N LYS A 112 16.96 -4.15 11.57
CA LYS A 112 17.64 -3.49 10.45
C LYS A 112 16.86 -3.69 9.14
N PHE A 113 15.88 -2.84 8.88
CA PHE A 113 15.64 -2.40 7.52
C PHE A 113 16.86 -1.56 7.10
N ASN A 114 17.56 -2.01 6.06
CA ASN A 114 18.75 -1.32 5.55
C ASN A 114 18.36 -0.04 4.81
N ASN A 115 18.04 1.02 5.56
CA ASN A 115 18.21 2.39 5.07
C ASN A 115 19.70 2.76 5.12
N SER A 116 20.52 2.02 4.37
CA SER A 116 21.95 2.29 4.23
C SER A 116 22.17 3.44 3.25
N GLU A 117 22.30 4.63 3.81
CA GLU A 117 23.19 5.71 3.38
C GLU A 117 23.16 6.12 1.90
N LEU A 118 22.51 7.25 1.63
CA LEU A 118 22.85 8.12 0.49
C LEU A 118 24.37 8.38 0.49
N PRO A 119 25.11 8.04 -0.59
CA PRO A 119 26.53 8.35 -0.67
C PRO A 119 26.76 9.85 -0.54
N ARG A 120 27.59 10.25 0.43
CA ARG A 120 28.23 11.57 0.39
C ARG A 120 29.09 11.61 -0.87
N SER A 121 28.67 12.41 -1.85
CA SER A 121 29.21 12.48 -3.22
C SER A 121 30.74 12.40 -3.26
N PRO A 122 31.31 11.55 -4.12
CA PRO A 122 31.48 11.97 -5.51
C PRO A 122 30.74 11.08 -6.51
N MET A 123 29.97 11.72 -7.40
CA MET A 123 29.13 11.11 -8.43
C MET A 123 28.06 10.14 -7.90
N VAL A 124 26.96 10.72 -7.40
CA VAL A 124 25.65 10.08 -7.52
C VAL A 124 25.46 9.69 -9.00
N PRO A 125 25.12 8.43 -9.35
CA PRO A 125 24.81 8.09 -10.73
C PRO A 125 23.69 9.01 -11.23
N PRO A 126 23.67 9.41 -12.51
CA PRO A 126 22.62 10.28 -13.03
C PRO A 126 21.25 9.69 -12.69
N LEU A 127 20.30 10.50 -12.21
CA LEU A 127 18.95 10.06 -11.77
C LEU A 127 18.32 9.03 -12.73
N ARG A 128 18.50 9.27 -14.03
CA ARG A 128 18.12 8.36 -15.12
C ARG A 128 18.67 6.92 -14.98
N LYS A 129 19.95 6.74 -14.67
CA LYS A 129 20.59 5.41 -14.54
C LYS A 129 20.04 4.64 -13.34
N ASP A 130 19.83 5.31 -12.22
CA ASP A 130 19.21 4.74 -11.01
C ASP A 130 17.73 4.36 -11.26
N LEU A 131 16.99 5.17 -12.02
CA LEU A 131 15.63 4.84 -12.47
C LEU A 131 15.60 3.65 -13.47
N GLU A 132 16.54 3.58 -14.41
CA GLU A 132 16.70 2.48 -15.37
C GLU A 132 17.08 1.16 -14.67
N GLU A 133 17.98 1.21 -13.68
CA GLU A 133 18.36 0.05 -12.85
C GLU A 133 17.16 -0.45 -12.04
N ARG A 134 16.49 0.44 -11.29
CA ARG A 134 15.27 0.09 -10.54
C ARG A 134 14.15 -0.42 -11.44
N LYS A 135 14.01 0.09 -12.67
CA LYS A 135 12.99 -0.41 -13.61
C LYS A 135 13.26 -1.86 -13.98
N ARG A 136 14.50 -2.21 -14.34
CA ARG A 136 14.89 -3.61 -14.64
C ARG A 136 14.66 -4.52 -13.44
N ASP A 137 15.02 -4.07 -12.23
CA ASP A 137 14.81 -4.85 -11.02
C ASP A 137 13.32 -5.07 -10.72
N ILE A 138 12.48 -4.03 -10.83
CA ILE A 138 11.02 -4.13 -10.64
C ILE A 138 10.39 -5.08 -11.68
N GLU A 139 10.79 -4.99 -12.96
CA GLU A 139 10.31 -5.87 -14.02
C GLU A 139 10.67 -7.34 -13.73
N PHE A 140 11.94 -7.61 -13.39
CA PHE A 140 12.42 -8.93 -12.99
C PHE A 140 11.72 -9.48 -11.73
N GLN A 141 11.61 -8.67 -10.67
CA GLN A 141 10.94 -9.04 -9.42
C GLN A 141 9.45 -9.34 -9.63
N THR A 142 8.78 -8.55 -10.46
CA THR A 142 7.33 -8.69 -10.73
C THR A 142 7.06 -9.92 -11.59
N PHE A 143 7.85 -10.13 -12.65
CA PHE A 143 7.65 -11.27 -13.55
C PHE A 143 7.82 -12.63 -12.84
N PHE A 144 8.86 -12.76 -12.01
CA PHE A 144 9.15 -14.00 -11.27
C PHE A 144 8.54 -14.06 -9.87
N ASN A 145 7.77 -13.05 -9.47
CA ASN A 145 7.18 -12.93 -8.14
C ASN A 145 8.21 -13.01 -6.97
N LEU A 146 9.41 -12.48 -7.18
CA LEU A 146 10.52 -12.51 -6.21
C LEU A 146 10.36 -11.46 -5.09
N PRO A 147 11.12 -11.59 -3.98
CA PRO A 147 11.21 -10.53 -2.97
C PRO A 147 11.79 -9.22 -3.53
N ALA A 148 11.33 -8.07 -3.01
CA ALA A 148 11.78 -6.75 -3.44
C ALA A 148 13.27 -6.42 -3.09
N THR A 149 13.96 -7.34 -2.41
CA THR A 149 15.39 -7.24 -2.04
C THR A 149 16.32 -7.86 -3.07
N GLU A 150 15.80 -8.48 -4.14
CA GLU A 150 16.57 -9.18 -5.17
C GLU A 150 16.77 -8.28 -6.39
N HIS A 151 18.01 -8.13 -6.85
CA HIS A 151 18.37 -7.28 -7.99
C HIS A 151 18.89 -8.12 -9.16
N LEU A 152 18.68 -7.67 -10.39
CA LEU A 152 19.10 -8.38 -11.58
C LEU A 152 20.61 -8.19 -11.82
N MET A 153 21.41 -9.19 -11.42
CA MET A 153 22.88 -9.15 -11.51
C MET A 153 23.41 -9.53 -12.89
N GLU A 154 22.86 -10.60 -13.50
CA GLU A 154 23.26 -11.08 -14.83
C GLU A 154 22.02 -11.56 -15.61
N GLU A 155 22.00 -11.31 -16.92
CA GLU A 155 21.04 -11.85 -17.88
C GLU A 155 21.80 -12.46 -19.07
N CYS A 156 21.40 -13.64 -19.54
CA CYS A 156 21.94 -14.26 -20.73
C CYS A 156 20.88 -15.09 -21.48
N SER A 157 21.02 -15.18 -22.81
CA SER A 157 20.24 -16.13 -23.60
C SER A 157 20.69 -17.56 -23.27
N CYS A 158 19.75 -18.48 -23.14
CA CYS A 158 19.99 -19.83 -22.68
C CYS A 158 19.02 -20.82 -23.32
N ASP A 159 19.53 -21.97 -23.75
CA ASP A 159 18.69 -23.12 -24.14
C ASP A 159 18.55 -24.03 -22.92
N PHE A 160 17.32 -24.17 -22.42
CA PHE A 160 16.98 -24.99 -21.26
C PHE A 160 16.50 -26.38 -21.68
N SER A 161 16.94 -27.43 -20.99
CA SER A 161 16.37 -28.77 -21.12
C SER A 161 16.47 -29.55 -19.80
N THR A 162 15.60 -30.54 -19.63
CA THR A 162 15.78 -31.64 -18.67
C THR A 162 16.09 -32.93 -19.44
N PRO A 163 16.66 -33.98 -18.81
CA PRO A 163 16.86 -35.28 -19.45
C PRO A 163 15.60 -35.98 -19.97
N GLU A 164 14.42 -35.50 -19.57
CA GLU A 164 13.10 -36.03 -19.94
C GLU A 164 12.45 -35.25 -21.08
N MET A 165 12.93 -34.03 -21.37
CA MET A 165 12.48 -33.21 -22.49
C MET A 165 13.09 -33.72 -23.80
N LYS A 166 12.27 -33.77 -24.86
CA LYS A 166 12.72 -34.17 -26.21
C LYS A 166 13.56 -33.10 -26.91
N GLU A 167 13.28 -31.83 -26.63
CA GLU A 167 13.87 -30.67 -27.29
C GLU A 167 14.22 -29.61 -26.23
N SER A 168 15.19 -28.75 -26.56
CA SER A 168 15.59 -27.62 -25.71
C SER A 168 14.74 -26.38 -25.99
N LEU A 169 14.34 -25.70 -24.93
CA LEU A 169 13.57 -24.46 -25.00
C LEU A 169 14.50 -23.25 -24.93
N ASN A 170 14.50 -22.43 -25.97
CA ASN A 170 15.26 -21.18 -25.99
C ASN A 170 14.59 -20.14 -25.10
N GLY A 171 15.40 -19.29 -24.46
CA GLY A 171 14.89 -18.25 -23.57
C GLY A 171 15.96 -17.43 -22.90
N LYS A 172 15.58 -16.78 -21.80
CA LYS A 172 16.43 -15.94 -20.96
C LYS A 172 16.65 -16.58 -19.59
N LEU A 173 17.91 -16.62 -19.19
CA LEU A 173 18.36 -17.02 -17.87
C LEU A 173 18.83 -15.77 -17.12
N GLN A 174 18.25 -15.53 -15.94
CA GLN A 174 18.47 -14.33 -15.14
C GLN A 174 18.87 -14.73 -13.71
N LEU A 175 19.84 -14.01 -13.13
CA LEU A 175 20.46 -14.34 -11.85
C LEU A 175 20.42 -13.14 -10.90
N SER A 176 19.98 -13.39 -9.66
CA SER A 176 20.04 -12.46 -8.53
C SER A 176 20.92 -13.00 -7.40
N GLU A 177 20.94 -12.30 -6.26
CA GLU A 177 21.67 -12.68 -5.04
C GLU A 177 21.20 -14.02 -4.47
N GLY A 178 19.89 -14.30 -4.53
CA GLY A 178 19.23 -15.47 -3.97
C GLY A 178 18.66 -16.47 -4.98
N TYR A 179 18.40 -16.08 -6.22
CA TYR A 179 17.60 -16.87 -7.16
C TYR A 179 18.22 -16.97 -8.56
N LEU A 180 17.99 -18.10 -9.21
CA LEU A 180 18.23 -18.33 -10.63
C LEU A 180 16.87 -18.53 -11.29
N ALA A 181 16.50 -17.65 -12.21
CA ALA A 181 15.22 -17.67 -12.89
C ALA A 181 15.39 -17.89 -14.39
N PHE A 182 14.45 -18.59 -15.00
CA PHE A 182 14.41 -18.83 -16.45
C PHE A 182 13.01 -18.59 -17.00
N VAL A 183 12.95 -18.00 -18.18
CA VAL A 183 11.73 -17.84 -18.99
C VAL A 183 12.06 -18.17 -20.44
N ALA A 184 11.27 -19.05 -21.07
CA ALA A 184 11.38 -19.33 -22.50
C ALA A 184 10.92 -18.12 -23.34
N ASP A 185 11.37 -18.02 -24.59
CA ASP A 185 11.03 -16.88 -25.47
C ASP A 185 9.50 -16.75 -25.66
N ASP A 186 8.80 -17.88 -25.75
CA ASP A 186 7.39 -17.95 -25.34
C ASP A 186 7.28 -18.22 -23.84
N ALA A 187 6.85 -17.20 -23.08
CA ALA A 187 6.68 -17.29 -21.63
C ALA A 187 5.63 -18.33 -21.18
N LYS A 188 4.71 -18.74 -22.07
CA LYS A 188 3.73 -19.81 -21.81
C LYS A 188 4.36 -21.20 -21.89
N SER A 189 5.40 -21.38 -22.70
CA SER A 189 6.11 -22.65 -22.91
C SER A 189 6.86 -23.12 -21.68
N CYS A 190 7.65 -22.27 -21.02
CA CYS A 190 8.33 -22.65 -19.77
C CYS A 190 8.79 -21.45 -18.95
N ASN A 191 8.58 -21.49 -17.64
CA ASN A 191 9.31 -20.65 -16.70
C ASN A 191 9.60 -21.39 -15.38
N PHE A 192 10.67 -21.00 -14.70
CA PHE A 192 10.96 -21.47 -13.34
C PHE A 192 11.72 -20.43 -12.53
N VAL A 193 11.60 -20.56 -11.20
CA VAL A 193 12.41 -19.84 -10.21
C VAL A 193 13.06 -20.86 -9.31
N LEU A 194 14.38 -20.92 -9.33
CA LEU A 194 15.18 -21.85 -8.54
C LEU A 194 15.99 -21.05 -7.50
N PRO A 195 15.58 -21.05 -6.22
CA PRO A 195 16.37 -20.42 -5.17
C PRO A 195 17.71 -21.16 -5.04
N LEU A 196 18.81 -20.42 -4.97
CA LEU A 196 20.16 -20.98 -5.03
C LEU A 196 20.46 -21.91 -3.84
N TYR A 197 19.82 -21.71 -2.69
CA TYR A 197 19.90 -22.62 -1.54
C TYR A 197 19.22 -23.99 -1.77
N THR A 198 18.47 -24.19 -2.86
CA THR A 198 17.96 -25.51 -3.27
C THR A 198 18.92 -26.28 -4.18
N VAL A 199 19.99 -25.64 -4.67
CA VAL A 199 20.98 -26.26 -5.57
C VAL A 199 21.95 -27.13 -4.78
N ARG A 200 22.05 -28.41 -5.14
CA ARG A 200 22.99 -29.36 -4.51
C ARG A 200 24.33 -29.45 -5.22
N ARG A 201 24.34 -29.33 -6.54
CA ARG A 201 25.56 -29.45 -7.37
C ARG A 201 25.39 -28.64 -8.65
N VAL A 202 26.46 -27.95 -9.05
CA VAL A 202 26.58 -27.34 -10.38
C VAL A 202 27.82 -27.91 -11.04
N GLU A 203 27.68 -28.36 -12.28
CA GLU A 203 28.76 -28.92 -13.09
C GLU A 203 28.84 -28.18 -14.43
N ARG A 204 30.06 -27.98 -14.95
CA ARG A 204 30.24 -27.57 -16.34
C ARG A 204 30.21 -28.81 -17.23
N ILE A 205 29.37 -28.79 -18.25
CA ILE A 205 29.33 -29.85 -19.26
C ILE A 205 30.40 -29.52 -20.30
N ASN A 206 31.49 -30.29 -20.31
CA ASN A 206 32.53 -30.15 -21.33
C ASN A 206 32.03 -30.74 -22.65
N SER A 207 31.83 -29.92 -23.67
CA SER A 207 31.45 -30.38 -25.02
C SER A 207 32.06 -29.47 -26.09
N GLY A 208 33.14 -29.93 -26.72
CA GLY A 208 33.82 -29.19 -27.79
C GLY A 208 34.42 -27.84 -27.36
N THR A 209 34.84 -27.06 -28.36
CA THR A 209 35.46 -25.73 -28.18
C THR A 209 34.45 -24.58 -28.08
N HIS A 210 33.15 -24.86 -28.22
CA HIS A 210 32.12 -23.84 -28.41
C HIS A 210 30.82 -24.01 -27.58
N ASN A 211 30.64 -25.09 -26.80
CA ASN A 211 29.41 -25.28 -26.01
C ASN A 211 29.64 -24.85 -24.55
N PHE A 212 28.86 -23.86 -24.09
CA PHE A 212 28.95 -23.27 -22.76
C PHE A 212 27.79 -23.72 -21.87
N ALA A 213 27.79 -24.98 -21.44
CA ALA A 213 26.66 -25.57 -20.74
C ALA A 213 26.91 -25.87 -19.24
N LEU A 214 25.88 -25.67 -18.42
CA LEU A 214 25.82 -26.00 -16.99
C LEU A 214 24.79 -27.10 -16.73
N SER A 215 25.14 -28.04 -15.86
CA SER A 215 24.25 -29.04 -15.28
C SER A 215 24.01 -28.69 -13.82
N ILE A 216 22.77 -28.38 -13.46
CA ILE A 216 22.35 -28.08 -12.08
C ILE A 216 21.54 -29.26 -11.55
N LEU A 217 21.97 -29.83 -10.42
CA LEU A 217 21.22 -30.84 -9.67
C LEU A 217 20.59 -30.17 -8.44
N ASN A 218 19.26 -30.19 -8.34
CA ASN A 218 18.54 -29.55 -7.25
C ASN A 218 18.27 -30.49 -6.06
N TRP A 219 17.57 -29.98 -5.04
CA TRP A 219 17.25 -30.70 -3.81
C TRP A 219 16.42 -31.98 -4.04
N HIS A 220 15.56 -32.01 -5.05
CA HIS A 220 14.72 -33.16 -5.40
C HIS A 220 15.37 -34.11 -6.40
N GLN A 221 16.67 -33.97 -6.66
CA GLN A 221 17.45 -34.74 -7.64
C GLN A 221 17.05 -34.53 -9.11
N MET A 222 16.20 -33.55 -9.41
CA MET A 222 15.95 -33.14 -10.79
C MET A 222 17.18 -32.43 -11.35
N LYS A 223 17.55 -32.80 -12.58
CA LYS A 223 18.72 -32.28 -13.31
C LYS A 223 18.25 -31.29 -14.37
N LEU A 224 18.70 -30.05 -14.26
CA LEU A 224 18.47 -28.98 -15.22
C LEU A 224 19.73 -28.78 -16.05
N ILE A 225 19.58 -28.70 -17.38
CA ILE A 225 20.66 -28.44 -18.33
C ILE A 225 20.43 -27.05 -18.93
N LEU A 226 21.44 -26.19 -18.82
CA LEU A 226 21.39 -24.78 -19.21
C LEU A 226 22.55 -24.50 -20.16
N GLN A 227 22.27 -24.40 -21.46
CA GLN A 227 23.25 -24.05 -22.48
C GLN A 227 23.26 -22.54 -22.67
N ILE A 228 24.28 -21.85 -22.17
CA ILE A 228 24.36 -20.39 -22.20
C ILE A 228 24.92 -19.93 -23.53
N ASN A 229 24.12 -19.16 -24.28
CA ASN A 229 24.49 -18.64 -25.59
C ASN A 229 25.30 -17.35 -25.41
N GLY A 230 26.58 -17.39 -25.79
CA GLY A 230 27.46 -16.21 -25.72
C GLY A 230 28.94 -16.54 -25.84
N HIS A 231 29.77 -15.51 -25.63
CA HIS A 231 31.23 -15.67 -25.63
C HIS A 231 31.73 -16.23 -24.28
N LYS A 232 32.91 -16.87 -24.33
CA LYS A 232 33.59 -17.45 -23.17
C LYS A 232 33.67 -16.51 -21.96
N VAL A 233 33.94 -15.21 -22.19
CA VAL A 233 34.04 -14.19 -21.13
C VAL A 233 32.71 -14.04 -20.37
N THR A 234 31.58 -13.96 -21.09
CA THR A 234 30.24 -13.87 -20.50
C THR A 234 29.90 -15.12 -19.69
N PHE A 235 30.20 -16.31 -20.24
CA PHE A 235 30.01 -17.58 -19.53
C PHE A 235 30.88 -17.69 -18.27
N GLU A 236 32.15 -17.27 -18.34
CA GLU A 236 33.06 -17.27 -17.18
C GLU A 236 32.61 -16.26 -16.11
N LYS A 237 32.14 -15.07 -16.51
CA LYS A 237 31.53 -14.08 -15.60
C LYS A 237 30.32 -14.68 -14.89
N PHE A 238 29.33 -15.18 -15.63
CA PHE A 238 28.12 -15.81 -15.08
C PHE A 238 28.47 -16.96 -14.13
N CYS A 239 29.39 -17.85 -14.52
CA CYS A 239 29.88 -18.95 -13.69
C CYS A 239 30.57 -18.50 -12.40
N ASN A 240 31.15 -17.30 -12.36
CA ASN A 240 31.76 -16.76 -11.15
C ASN A 240 30.67 -16.16 -10.24
N THR A 241 29.78 -15.32 -10.79
CA THR A 241 28.66 -14.74 -10.05
C THR A 241 27.78 -15.81 -9.39
N ILE A 242 27.35 -16.85 -10.14
CA ILE A 242 26.53 -17.93 -9.57
C ILE A 242 27.29 -18.71 -8.49
N ARG A 243 28.61 -18.93 -8.64
CA ARG A 243 29.43 -19.64 -7.64
C ARG A 243 29.50 -18.87 -6.33
N ASP A 244 29.68 -17.56 -6.40
CA ASP A 244 29.85 -16.73 -5.21
C ASP A 244 28.51 -16.49 -4.51
N ASN A 245 27.41 -16.31 -5.27
CA ASN A 245 26.07 -16.30 -4.70
C ASN A 245 25.70 -17.65 -4.05
N LEU A 246 26.00 -18.79 -4.70
CA LEU A 246 25.79 -20.12 -4.10
C LEU A 246 26.49 -20.26 -2.74
N LYS A 247 27.73 -19.77 -2.58
CA LYS A 247 28.44 -19.75 -1.28
C LYS A 247 27.70 -18.93 -0.23
N ASN A 248 27.23 -17.73 -0.61
CA ASN A 248 26.50 -16.83 0.29
C ASN A 248 25.18 -17.45 0.77
N GLN A 249 24.54 -18.26 -0.07
CA GLN A 249 23.24 -18.88 0.19
C GLN A 249 23.33 -20.20 1.00
N VAL A 250 24.53 -20.79 1.21
CA VAL A 250 24.72 -22.03 2.00
C VAL A 250 24.11 -21.94 3.41
N ARG A 251 24.10 -20.76 4.02
CA ARG A 251 23.55 -20.56 5.37
C ARG A 251 22.07 -20.97 5.48
N TYR A 252 21.28 -20.74 4.42
CA TYR A 252 19.85 -21.03 4.38
C TYR A 252 19.54 -22.52 4.15
N MET A 253 20.48 -23.30 3.61
CA MET A 253 20.31 -24.74 3.39
C MET A 253 20.01 -25.52 4.68
N LYS A 254 20.40 -24.98 5.85
CA LYS A 254 20.13 -25.56 7.17
C LYS A 254 18.63 -25.61 7.48
N ASN A 255 17.90 -24.56 7.13
CA ASN A 255 16.47 -24.41 7.44
C ASN A 255 15.59 -25.07 6.37
N LEU A 256 16.12 -25.27 5.15
CA LEU A 256 15.40 -25.85 4.01
C LEU A 256 14.65 -27.15 4.33
N ARG A 257 15.27 -28.10 5.04
CA ARG A 257 14.60 -29.36 5.41
C ARG A 257 13.38 -29.14 6.31
N SER A 258 13.47 -28.19 7.25
CA SER A 258 12.37 -27.86 8.16
C SER A 258 11.25 -27.17 7.38
N PHE A 259 11.59 -26.17 6.58
CA PHE A 259 10.63 -25.46 5.74
C PHE A 259 9.88 -26.37 4.77
N LEU A 260 10.58 -27.24 4.04
CA LEU A 260 9.97 -28.16 3.08
C LEU A 260 9.00 -29.16 3.74
N SER A 261 9.19 -29.49 5.02
CA SER A 261 8.22 -30.33 5.75
C SER A 261 6.86 -29.65 6.00
N THR A 262 6.77 -28.34 5.77
CA THR A 262 5.50 -27.58 5.77
C THR A 262 4.80 -27.57 4.40
N CYS A 263 5.47 -28.05 3.34
CA CYS A 263 4.89 -28.13 1.99
C CYS A 263 4.08 -29.43 1.84
N PHE A 264 2.82 -29.30 1.40
CA PHE A 264 1.92 -30.43 1.18
C PHE A 264 2.46 -31.42 0.13
N SER A 265 3.14 -30.92 -0.91
CA SER A 265 3.72 -31.72 -1.99
C SER A 265 4.74 -32.76 -1.52
N GLU A 266 5.50 -32.50 -0.45
CA GLU A 266 6.44 -33.47 0.11
C GLU A 266 5.72 -34.65 0.75
N ALA A 267 4.65 -34.39 1.52
CA ALA A 267 3.84 -35.45 2.13
C ALA A 267 3.07 -36.22 1.06
N LEU A 268 2.47 -35.51 0.09
CA LEU A 268 1.66 -36.07 -0.98
C LEU A 268 2.40 -37.13 -1.81
N LEU A 269 3.68 -36.91 -2.11
CA LEU A 269 4.47 -37.84 -2.93
C LEU A 269 5.10 -38.99 -2.14
N VAL A 270 5.21 -38.87 -0.81
CA VAL A 270 5.73 -39.95 0.07
C VAL A 270 4.61 -40.89 0.49
N ASP A 271 3.46 -40.36 0.91
CA ASP A 271 2.27 -41.14 1.23
C ASP A 271 1.00 -40.31 0.94
N PRO A 272 0.35 -40.49 -0.23
CA PRO A 272 -0.87 -39.78 -0.60
C PRO A 272 -2.05 -39.99 0.36
N LYS A 273 -1.99 -41.01 1.24
CA LYS A 273 -3.07 -41.35 2.19
C LYS A 273 -2.81 -40.84 3.60
N LYS A 274 -1.62 -40.29 3.88
CA LYS A 274 -1.27 -39.81 5.21
C LYS A 274 -1.97 -38.48 5.51
N ASP A 275 -2.69 -38.43 6.63
CA ASP A 275 -3.20 -37.16 7.14
C ASP A 275 -2.08 -36.33 7.79
N ILE A 276 -2.20 -35.02 7.63
CA ILE A 276 -1.16 -34.03 7.94
C ILE A 276 -1.64 -33.16 9.09
N SER A 277 -0.76 -32.92 10.06
CA SER A 277 -1.06 -32.18 11.29
C SER A 277 -1.13 -30.66 11.12
N THR A 278 -0.62 -30.14 10.00
CA THR A 278 -0.37 -28.70 9.81
C THR A 278 -0.94 -28.23 8.47
N GLY A 279 -1.81 -27.22 8.50
CA GLY A 279 -2.43 -26.64 7.31
C GLY A 279 -3.58 -25.70 7.70
N GLY A 280 -4.46 -25.38 6.75
CA GLY A 280 -5.58 -24.47 6.98
C GLY A 280 -6.78 -25.09 7.69
N LEU A 281 -7.73 -24.21 8.06
CA LEU A 281 -8.95 -24.54 8.80
C LEU A 281 -9.82 -25.61 8.10
N GLY A 282 -9.68 -25.81 6.78
CA GLY A 282 -10.37 -26.86 6.02
C GLY A 282 -9.92 -28.28 6.38
N LEU A 283 -8.75 -28.47 6.99
CA LEU A 283 -8.34 -29.76 7.55
C LEU A 283 -9.10 -30.12 8.84
N ILE A 284 -9.53 -29.11 9.60
CA ILE A 284 -10.20 -29.27 10.91
C ILE A 284 -11.73 -29.24 10.74
N PHE A 285 -12.23 -28.29 9.94
CA PHE A 285 -13.66 -28.00 9.78
C PHE A 285 -14.25 -28.50 8.45
N GLY A 286 -13.43 -29.12 7.59
CA GLY A 286 -13.81 -29.60 6.27
C GLY A 286 -13.73 -28.51 5.19
N PHE A 287 -13.30 -28.88 3.98
CA PHE A 287 -13.25 -27.95 2.85
C PHE A 287 -14.65 -27.67 2.28
N PRO A 288 -14.95 -26.44 1.81
CA PRO A 288 -16.22 -26.10 1.17
C PRO A 288 -16.52 -26.93 -0.10
N GLY A 289 -17.76 -27.42 -0.19
CA GLY A 289 -18.27 -28.23 -1.31
C GLY A 289 -18.24 -29.75 -1.06
N ASP A 290 -18.92 -30.51 -1.92
CA ASP A 290 -18.99 -31.98 -1.82
C ASP A 290 -17.76 -32.64 -2.47
N VAL A 291 -16.90 -33.24 -1.65
CA VAL A 291 -15.67 -33.93 -2.08
C VAL A 291 -15.87 -34.91 -3.24
N LYS A 292 -17.04 -35.58 -3.34
CA LYS A 292 -17.34 -36.49 -4.46
C LYS A 292 -17.60 -35.72 -5.76
N LYS A 293 -18.45 -34.69 -5.71
CA LYS A 293 -18.72 -33.81 -6.87
C LYS A 293 -17.47 -33.06 -7.33
N LEU A 294 -16.55 -32.75 -6.42
CA LEU A 294 -15.32 -32.02 -6.72
C LEU A 294 -14.25 -32.83 -7.47
N ARG A 295 -14.41 -34.15 -7.62
CA ARG A 295 -13.46 -35.06 -8.28
C ARG A 295 -12.02 -34.91 -7.72
N ASP A 296 -11.91 -34.63 -6.41
CA ASP A 296 -10.67 -34.19 -5.74
C ASP A 296 -9.55 -35.25 -5.82
N ARG A 297 -9.92 -36.54 -5.74
CA ARG A 297 -8.99 -37.68 -5.90
C ARG A 297 -8.36 -37.72 -7.29
N TYR A 298 -9.15 -37.50 -8.33
CA TYR A 298 -8.70 -37.56 -9.71
C TYR A 298 -7.73 -36.40 -10.00
N LYS A 299 -8.09 -35.17 -9.59
CA LYS A 299 -7.18 -34.00 -9.64
C LYS A 299 -5.87 -34.29 -8.90
N THR A 300 -5.94 -34.96 -7.76
CA THR A 300 -4.75 -35.34 -6.97
C THR A 300 -3.82 -36.28 -7.75
N LYS A 301 -4.33 -37.22 -8.55
CA LYS A 301 -3.50 -38.09 -9.42
C LYS A 301 -2.69 -37.28 -10.43
N LEU A 302 -3.35 -36.37 -11.17
CA LEU A 302 -2.68 -35.52 -12.18
C LEU A 302 -1.61 -34.62 -11.56
N TRP A 303 -1.89 -34.05 -10.38
CA TRP A 303 -0.91 -33.23 -9.66
C TRP A 303 0.26 -34.06 -9.12
N ILE A 304 0.05 -35.32 -8.69
CA ILE A 304 1.14 -36.24 -8.32
C ILE A 304 2.07 -36.48 -9.51
N GLU A 305 1.51 -36.80 -10.68
CA GLU A 305 2.29 -37.02 -11.91
C GLU A 305 3.09 -35.77 -12.30
N TYR A 306 2.44 -34.60 -12.34
CA TYR A 306 3.10 -33.33 -12.65
C TYR A 306 4.29 -33.05 -11.70
N LEU A 307 4.08 -33.24 -10.39
CA LEU A 307 5.07 -32.93 -9.34
C LEU A 307 6.21 -33.96 -9.21
N GLN A 308 6.07 -35.13 -9.85
CA GLN A 308 7.14 -36.11 -9.97
C GLN A 308 8.10 -35.75 -11.10
N THR A 309 7.57 -35.40 -12.27
CA THR A 309 8.36 -35.06 -13.48
C THR A 309 8.95 -33.64 -13.40
N ASN A 310 8.14 -32.63 -13.07
CA ASN A 310 8.52 -31.22 -13.21
C ASN A 310 9.07 -30.60 -11.90
N GLY A 311 9.40 -31.43 -10.91
CA GLY A 311 9.75 -30.97 -9.57
C GLY A 311 8.55 -30.43 -8.78
N ARG A 312 8.83 -29.79 -7.64
CA ARG A 312 7.81 -29.37 -6.66
C ARG A 312 8.28 -28.22 -5.79
N ASN A 313 7.33 -27.55 -5.11
CA ASN A 313 7.55 -26.41 -4.23
C ASN A 313 8.61 -25.43 -4.78
N LEU A 314 9.72 -25.22 -4.08
CA LEU A 314 10.81 -24.30 -4.42
C LEU A 314 11.67 -24.74 -5.62
N THR A 315 11.35 -25.86 -6.27
CA THR A 315 12.08 -26.41 -7.42
C THR A 315 11.18 -26.68 -8.62
N LEU A 316 9.93 -26.23 -8.58
CA LEU A 316 8.95 -26.47 -9.62
C LEU A 316 9.34 -25.78 -10.94
N VAL A 317 9.34 -26.54 -12.02
CA VAL A 317 9.34 -26.01 -13.39
C VAL A 317 7.88 -25.92 -13.86
N LYS A 318 7.47 -24.77 -14.39
CA LYS A 318 6.13 -24.53 -14.92
C LYS A 318 6.17 -24.64 -16.44
N VAL A 319 5.69 -25.76 -16.98
CA VAL A 319 5.43 -26.00 -18.42
C VAL A 319 3.94 -25.76 -18.71
N PRO A 320 3.44 -25.73 -19.98
CA PRO A 320 2.09 -25.22 -20.27
C PRO A 320 0.98 -26.01 -19.57
N TYR A 321 1.24 -27.30 -19.33
CA TYR A 321 0.33 -28.20 -18.64
C TYR A 321 0.02 -27.76 -17.19
N PHE A 322 0.95 -27.05 -16.51
CA PHE A 322 0.71 -26.47 -15.19
C PHE A 322 -0.52 -25.55 -15.18
N SER A 323 -0.57 -24.60 -16.12
CA SER A 323 -1.65 -23.62 -16.21
C SER A 323 -2.98 -24.28 -16.55
N LYS A 324 -2.95 -25.32 -17.39
CA LYS A 324 -4.14 -26.12 -17.71
C LYS A 324 -4.65 -26.87 -16.47
N LEU A 325 -3.79 -27.48 -15.65
CA LEU A 325 -4.16 -28.12 -14.38
C LEU A 325 -4.80 -27.14 -13.37
N VAL A 326 -4.31 -25.91 -13.28
CA VAL A 326 -4.91 -24.85 -12.45
C VAL A 326 -6.31 -24.45 -12.96
N ARG A 327 -6.48 -24.32 -14.28
CA ARG A 327 -7.76 -24.03 -14.95
C ARG A 327 -8.77 -25.19 -14.89
N VAL A 328 -8.32 -26.44 -14.75
CA VAL A 328 -9.18 -27.60 -14.43
C VAL A 328 -9.57 -27.63 -12.95
N GLY A 329 -8.61 -27.50 -12.03
CA GLY A 329 -8.88 -27.47 -10.61
C GLY A 329 -7.73 -27.91 -9.72
N LEU A 330 -7.40 -27.09 -8.72
CA LEU A 330 -6.52 -27.50 -7.63
C LEU A 330 -7.25 -28.48 -6.68
N PRO A 331 -6.57 -29.56 -6.24
CA PRO A 331 -7.00 -30.36 -5.10
C PRO A 331 -7.09 -29.51 -3.84
N ASN A 332 -8.10 -29.74 -3.00
CA ASN A 332 -8.32 -28.92 -1.80
C ASN A 332 -7.07 -28.81 -0.91
N LYS A 333 -6.42 -29.95 -0.61
CA LYS A 333 -5.23 -29.99 0.26
C LYS A 333 -3.98 -29.32 -0.37
N LEU A 334 -3.94 -29.14 -1.70
CA LEU A 334 -2.80 -28.59 -2.44
C LEU A 334 -2.91 -27.07 -2.71
N ARG A 335 -4.11 -26.48 -2.60
CA ARG A 335 -4.34 -25.04 -2.85
C ARG A 335 -3.39 -24.12 -2.11
N GLY A 336 -3.22 -24.33 -0.80
CA GLY A 336 -2.38 -23.47 0.04
C GLY A 336 -0.98 -23.30 -0.52
N GLU A 337 -0.30 -24.41 -0.84
CA GLU A 337 1.06 -24.38 -1.41
C GLU A 337 1.10 -23.78 -2.81
N ILE A 338 0.17 -24.13 -3.70
CA ILE A 338 0.22 -23.65 -5.09
C ILE A 338 -0.11 -22.16 -5.18
N TRP A 339 -1.06 -21.64 -4.39
CA TRP A 339 -1.31 -20.21 -4.27
C TRP A 339 -0.09 -19.47 -3.69
N GLU A 340 0.56 -20.04 -2.66
CA GLU A 340 1.76 -19.48 -2.04
C GLU A 340 2.95 -19.44 -3.01
N LEU A 341 3.10 -20.48 -3.85
CA LEU A 341 4.13 -20.59 -4.88
C LEU A 341 3.87 -19.71 -6.11
N CYS A 342 2.63 -19.61 -6.57
CA CYS A 342 2.29 -18.79 -7.72
C CYS A 342 2.37 -17.30 -7.39
N SER A 343 1.88 -16.89 -6.22
CA SER A 343 2.02 -15.53 -5.71
C SER A 343 3.47 -15.17 -5.36
N GLY A 344 4.33 -16.15 -5.06
CA GLY A 344 5.71 -15.95 -4.58
C GLY A 344 5.83 -15.66 -3.08
N ALA A 345 4.73 -15.74 -2.33
CA ALA A 345 4.74 -15.62 -0.87
C ALA A 345 5.65 -16.67 -0.19
N ILE A 346 5.84 -17.83 -0.85
CA ILE A 346 6.69 -18.92 -0.35
C ILE A 346 8.15 -18.49 -0.15
N PHE A 347 8.63 -17.55 -0.97
CA PHE A 347 9.97 -16.98 -0.87
C PHE A 347 10.09 -16.03 0.32
N LEU A 348 9.06 -15.21 0.57
CA LEU A 348 9.03 -14.33 1.74
C LEU A 348 8.96 -15.12 3.04
N ARG A 349 8.11 -16.16 3.11
CA ARG A 349 8.02 -17.04 4.28
C ARG A 349 9.36 -17.73 4.57
N PHE A 350 10.04 -18.24 3.54
CA PHE A 350 11.34 -18.87 3.71
C PHE A 350 12.43 -17.90 4.21
N VAL A 351 12.51 -16.69 3.64
CA VAL A 351 13.56 -15.71 4.00
C VAL A 351 13.34 -15.10 5.38
N ASN A 352 12.08 -15.05 5.85
CA ASN A 352 11.67 -14.43 7.11
C ASN A 352 11.15 -15.45 8.15
N ASP A 353 11.73 -16.65 8.14
CA ASP A 353 11.49 -17.75 9.10
C ASP A 353 11.43 -17.24 10.56
N GLY A 354 10.32 -17.50 11.24
CA GLY A 354 10.06 -17.06 12.62
C GLY A 354 9.59 -15.60 12.81
N MET A 355 9.40 -14.83 11.73
CA MET A 355 8.94 -13.43 11.84
C MET A 355 7.47 -13.34 12.31
N TYR A 356 6.60 -14.26 11.89
CA TYR A 356 5.18 -14.25 12.26
C TYR A 356 4.99 -14.46 13.77
N GLU A 357 5.67 -15.45 14.34
CA GLU A 357 5.70 -15.74 15.77
C GLU A 357 6.29 -14.56 16.55
N LYS A 358 7.36 -13.94 16.02
CA LYS A 358 7.98 -12.76 16.63
C LYS A 358 7.00 -11.59 16.66
N LEU A 359 6.34 -11.26 15.55
CA LEU A 359 5.38 -10.14 15.48
C LEU A 359 4.22 -10.33 16.45
N GLN A 360 3.72 -11.55 16.62
CA GLN A 360 2.70 -11.87 17.61
C GLN A 360 3.21 -11.73 19.05
N LYS A 361 4.41 -12.26 19.35
CA LYS A 361 4.99 -12.22 20.69
C LYS A 361 5.34 -10.81 21.13
N ASP A 362 5.98 -10.04 20.25
CA ASP A 362 6.46 -8.69 20.53
C ASP A 362 5.32 -7.68 20.68
N ASN A 363 4.12 -7.98 20.15
CA ASN A 363 2.92 -7.12 20.21
C ASN A 363 1.75 -7.73 21.00
N ALA A 364 1.99 -8.81 21.75
CA ALA A 364 0.97 -9.44 22.59
C ALA A 364 0.39 -8.45 23.60
N GLY A 365 -0.95 -8.32 23.63
CA GLY A 365 -1.67 -7.45 24.56
C GLY A 365 -1.62 -5.95 24.25
N LYS A 366 -0.97 -5.52 23.16
CA LYS A 366 -0.98 -4.11 22.74
C LYS A 366 -2.19 -3.80 21.86
N VAL A 367 -2.64 -2.54 21.89
CA VAL A 367 -3.85 -2.07 21.16
C VAL A 367 -3.50 -0.94 20.20
N SER A 368 -4.02 -1.04 18.98
CA SER A 368 -4.04 -0.03 17.91
C SER A 368 -5.46 0.12 17.34
N LEU A 369 -5.70 1.16 16.55
CA LEU A 369 -6.97 1.37 15.84
C LEU A 369 -7.33 0.12 15.01
N SER A 370 -6.35 -0.41 14.29
CA SER A 370 -6.48 -1.66 13.52
C SER A 370 -6.98 -2.83 14.38
N THR A 371 -6.44 -3.03 15.58
CA THR A 371 -6.90 -4.14 16.44
C THR A 371 -8.35 -3.98 16.88
N GLU A 372 -8.81 -2.75 17.15
CA GLU A 372 -10.22 -2.52 17.50
C GLU A 372 -11.16 -2.72 16.32
N GLU A 373 -10.74 -2.37 15.10
CA GLU A 373 -11.50 -2.64 13.88
C GLU A 373 -11.55 -4.14 13.54
N ILE A 374 -10.44 -4.84 13.72
CA ILE A 374 -10.38 -6.31 13.60
C ILE A 374 -11.40 -6.95 14.55
N GLU A 375 -11.44 -6.61 15.85
CA GLU A 375 -12.41 -7.20 16.78
C GLU A 375 -13.89 -7.01 16.36
N LYS A 376 -14.22 -5.87 15.75
CA LYS A 376 -15.56 -5.58 15.20
C LYS A 376 -15.89 -6.46 13.99
N ASP A 377 -14.87 -6.89 13.24
CA ASP A 377 -14.98 -7.61 11.97
C ASP A 377 -14.85 -9.14 12.06
N LEU A 378 -14.21 -9.66 13.11
CA LEU A 378 -13.95 -11.09 13.26
C LEU A 378 -15.22 -11.94 13.21
N ASN A 379 -16.19 -11.68 14.10
CA ASN A 379 -17.41 -12.49 14.24
C ASN A 379 -18.36 -12.42 13.03
N ARG A 380 -18.04 -11.57 12.04
CA ARG A 380 -18.83 -11.34 10.84
C ARG A 380 -18.11 -11.74 9.55
N SER A 381 -16.96 -12.41 9.68
CA SER A 381 -16.14 -12.91 8.57
C SER A 381 -16.62 -14.29 8.13
N LEU A 382 -17.05 -14.44 6.88
CA LEU A 382 -17.53 -15.70 6.28
C LEU A 382 -18.43 -16.53 7.22
N PRO A 383 -19.58 -15.99 7.70
CA PRO A 383 -20.39 -16.63 8.74
C PRO A 383 -20.96 -17.99 8.32
N GLU A 384 -21.06 -18.27 7.02
CA GLU A 384 -21.52 -19.57 6.48
C GLU A 384 -20.50 -20.70 6.68
N TYR A 385 -19.22 -20.39 6.94
CA TYR A 385 -18.18 -21.39 7.11
C TYR A 385 -18.03 -21.82 8.60
N PRO A 386 -18.08 -23.13 8.94
CA PRO A 386 -18.17 -23.60 10.32
C PRO A 386 -17.07 -23.11 11.27
N ALA A 387 -15.84 -22.91 10.79
CA ALA A 387 -14.72 -22.49 11.64
C ALA A 387 -14.96 -21.14 12.32
N TYR A 388 -15.62 -20.19 11.64
CA TYR A 388 -15.88 -18.85 12.18
C TYR A 388 -17.09 -18.78 13.12
N GLN A 389 -17.77 -19.90 13.34
CA GLN A 389 -18.71 -20.10 14.44
C GLN A 389 -18.00 -20.61 15.72
N THR A 390 -16.67 -20.79 15.69
CA THR A 390 -15.88 -21.26 16.82
C THR A 390 -14.85 -20.23 17.28
N LYS A 391 -14.50 -20.28 18.57
CA LYS A 391 -13.41 -19.46 19.12
C LYS A 391 -12.07 -19.74 18.45
N GLU A 392 -11.83 -20.98 18.00
CA GLU A 392 -10.57 -21.38 17.37
C GLU A 392 -10.36 -20.66 16.03
N GLY A 393 -11.29 -20.82 15.08
CA GLY A 393 -11.20 -20.16 13.76
C GLY A 393 -11.19 -18.63 13.86
N ILE A 394 -11.98 -18.05 14.77
CA ILE A 394 -11.97 -16.61 15.07
C ILE A 394 -10.60 -16.16 15.64
N ASN A 395 -10.01 -16.93 16.56
CA ASN A 395 -8.70 -16.62 17.12
C ASN A 395 -7.57 -16.74 16.08
N THR A 396 -7.65 -17.71 15.17
CA THR A 396 -6.72 -17.85 14.03
C THR A 396 -6.81 -16.65 13.09
N LEU A 397 -8.02 -16.21 12.71
CA LEU A 397 -8.21 -15.02 11.88
C LEU A 397 -7.67 -13.74 12.57
N ARG A 398 -7.90 -13.60 13.87
CA ARG A 398 -7.35 -12.49 14.68
C ARG A 398 -5.83 -12.45 14.61
N ARG A 399 -5.14 -13.58 14.87
CA ARG A 399 -3.67 -13.63 14.89
C ARG A 399 -3.07 -13.16 13.56
N VAL A 400 -3.60 -13.63 12.44
CA VAL A 400 -3.12 -13.26 11.10
C VAL A 400 -3.36 -11.78 10.78
N LEU A 401 -4.59 -11.28 10.98
CA LEU A 401 -4.92 -9.87 10.70
C LEU A 401 -4.13 -8.91 11.61
N THR A 402 -4.06 -9.21 12.90
CA THR A 402 -3.31 -8.41 13.87
C THR A 402 -1.81 -8.42 13.53
N ALA A 403 -1.21 -9.58 13.23
CA ALA A 403 0.20 -9.65 12.83
C ALA A 403 0.48 -8.85 11.55
N TYR A 404 -0.43 -8.86 10.57
CA TYR A 404 -0.31 -8.05 9.36
C TYR A 404 -0.36 -6.55 9.67
N SER A 405 -1.28 -6.10 10.51
CA SER A 405 -1.37 -4.68 10.94
C SER A 405 -0.13 -4.17 11.69
N TRP A 406 0.65 -5.07 12.31
CA TRP A 406 1.95 -4.75 12.91
C TRP A 406 3.12 -4.84 11.92
N LYS A 407 3.02 -5.65 10.85
CA LYS A 407 4.02 -5.70 9.76
C LYS A 407 4.01 -4.40 8.96
N ASP A 408 2.82 -3.94 8.58
CA ASP A 408 2.62 -2.67 7.89
C ASP A 408 1.66 -1.78 8.71
N PRO A 409 2.19 -0.95 9.62
CA PRO A 409 1.35 -0.02 10.37
C PRO A 409 0.75 1.12 9.54
N GLU A 410 1.32 1.45 8.37
CA GLU A 410 0.83 2.52 7.48
C GLU A 410 -0.47 2.12 6.80
N LEU A 411 -0.57 0.86 6.35
CA LEU A 411 -1.82 0.27 5.87
C LEU A 411 -2.70 -0.17 7.06
N GLY A 412 -2.11 -0.89 8.02
CA GLY A 412 -2.78 -1.38 9.22
C GLY A 412 -3.84 -2.44 8.91
N TYR A 413 -5.11 -2.10 9.14
CA TYR A 413 -6.27 -2.90 8.78
C TYR A 413 -7.23 -2.06 7.94
N CYS A 414 -7.90 -2.71 6.98
CA CYS A 414 -8.98 -2.11 6.21
C CYS A 414 -10.15 -3.08 6.14
N GLN A 415 -11.37 -2.54 6.19
CA GLN A 415 -12.59 -3.34 6.11
C GLN A 415 -12.62 -4.17 4.81
N ALA A 416 -13.19 -5.38 4.88
CA ALA A 416 -13.16 -6.43 3.85
C ALA A 416 -11.85 -7.23 3.74
N MET A 417 -10.71 -6.77 4.28
CA MET A 417 -9.48 -7.58 4.33
C MET A 417 -9.68 -8.86 5.16
N ASN A 418 -10.54 -8.81 6.18
CA ASN A 418 -11.00 -9.98 6.94
C ASN A 418 -11.67 -11.07 6.09
N ILE A 419 -12.39 -10.70 5.02
CA ILE A 419 -13.07 -11.65 4.13
C ILE A 419 -12.05 -12.44 3.31
N VAL A 420 -11.04 -11.76 2.77
CA VAL A 420 -10.01 -12.45 1.98
C VAL A 420 -9.06 -13.24 2.89
N ALA A 421 -8.67 -12.69 4.04
CA ALA A 421 -7.88 -13.41 5.03
C ALA A 421 -8.58 -14.69 5.54
N SER A 422 -9.89 -14.63 5.79
CA SER A 422 -10.68 -15.81 6.18
C SER A 422 -10.79 -16.83 5.03
N ALA A 423 -11.01 -16.38 3.80
CA ALA A 423 -11.05 -17.26 2.63
C ALA A 423 -9.74 -18.05 2.44
N ILE A 424 -8.57 -17.40 2.55
CA ILE A 424 -7.28 -18.09 2.37
C ILE A 424 -6.93 -19.01 3.55
N LEU A 425 -7.31 -18.64 4.78
CA LEU A 425 -7.13 -19.46 5.99
C LEU A 425 -7.85 -20.81 5.97
N ILE A 426 -8.80 -21.02 5.07
CA ILE A 426 -9.41 -22.34 4.84
C ILE A 426 -8.37 -23.32 4.25
N TYR A 427 -7.45 -22.84 3.42
CA TYR A 427 -6.50 -23.67 2.66
C TYR A 427 -5.03 -23.53 3.11
N MET A 428 -4.72 -22.50 3.91
CA MET A 428 -3.35 -22.15 4.33
C MET A 428 -3.19 -22.19 5.85
N SER A 429 -2.00 -22.57 6.33
CA SER A 429 -1.63 -22.32 7.74
C SER A 429 -1.59 -20.82 8.04
N GLU A 430 -1.55 -20.43 9.32
CA GLU A 430 -1.55 -19.01 9.70
C GLU A 430 -0.38 -18.23 9.10
N GLU A 431 0.82 -18.81 9.11
CA GLU A 431 2.03 -18.20 8.57
C GLU A 431 1.94 -18.07 7.04
N GLN A 432 1.44 -19.10 6.34
CA GLN A 432 1.20 -19.05 4.89
C GLN A 432 0.16 -17.99 4.53
N ALA A 433 -0.92 -17.89 5.30
CA ALA A 433 -1.97 -16.90 5.10
C ALA A 433 -1.45 -15.47 5.35
N PHE A 434 -0.61 -15.27 6.38
CA PHE A 434 0.04 -13.99 6.67
C PHE A 434 0.93 -13.52 5.51
N TRP A 435 1.81 -14.37 4.98
CA TRP A 435 2.67 -14.01 3.85
C TRP A 435 1.91 -13.88 2.53
N THR A 436 0.89 -14.69 2.30
CA THR A 436 0.03 -14.56 1.11
C THR A 436 -0.80 -13.28 1.16
N LEU A 437 -1.35 -12.91 2.32
CA LEU A 437 -2.02 -11.63 2.52
C LEU A 437 -1.06 -10.46 2.28
N SER A 438 0.19 -10.57 2.74
CA SER A 438 1.22 -9.57 2.44
C SER A 438 1.45 -9.41 0.93
N VAL A 439 1.70 -10.48 0.19
CA VAL A 439 1.89 -10.39 -1.26
C VAL A 439 0.64 -9.87 -1.97
N LEU A 440 -0.54 -10.25 -1.48
CA LEU A 440 -1.81 -9.78 -2.00
C LEU A 440 -1.93 -8.25 -1.92
N CYS A 441 -1.74 -7.68 -0.73
CA CYS A 441 -1.82 -6.24 -0.49
C CYS A 441 -0.66 -5.46 -1.11
N ASP A 442 0.56 -5.98 -1.00
CA ASP A 442 1.79 -5.26 -1.33
C ASP A 442 2.08 -5.29 -2.85
N ARG A 443 1.69 -6.37 -3.57
CA ARG A 443 2.01 -6.58 -5.00
C ARG A 443 0.82 -6.87 -5.91
N LEU A 444 -0.09 -7.78 -5.54
CA LEU A 444 -1.15 -8.21 -6.48
C LEU A 444 -2.22 -7.13 -6.66
N ILE A 445 -2.74 -6.58 -5.57
CA ILE A 445 -3.82 -5.57 -5.57
C ILE A 445 -3.43 -4.33 -4.74
N PRO A 446 -2.34 -3.63 -5.12
CA PRO A 446 -1.83 -2.50 -4.37
C PRO A 446 -2.88 -1.39 -4.27
N GLY A 447 -3.10 -0.89 -3.05
CA GLY A 447 -4.05 0.18 -2.78
C GLY A 447 -5.51 -0.24 -2.60
N TYR A 448 -5.88 -1.51 -2.77
CA TYR A 448 -7.25 -1.99 -2.49
C TYR A 448 -7.63 -1.79 -1.02
N TYR A 449 -6.74 -2.17 -0.10
CA TYR A 449 -6.95 -2.10 1.34
C TYR A 449 -6.27 -0.87 1.99
N SER A 450 -6.07 0.19 1.21
CA SER A 450 -5.67 1.49 1.79
C SER A 450 -6.89 2.20 2.39
N THR A 451 -6.67 3.18 3.28
CA THR A 451 -7.74 4.04 3.82
C THR A 451 -8.60 4.72 2.75
N SER A 452 -8.04 4.97 1.57
CA SER A 452 -8.75 5.53 0.41
C SER A 452 -9.30 4.49 -0.57
N MET A 453 -8.94 3.21 -0.42
CA MET A 453 -9.25 2.11 -1.36
C MET A 453 -8.92 2.42 -2.83
N TYR A 454 -7.92 3.30 -3.09
CA TYR A 454 -7.69 3.87 -4.42
C TYR A 454 -7.46 2.83 -5.52
N GLY A 455 -6.85 1.68 -5.19
CA GLY A 455 -6.57 0.61 -6.14
C GLY A 455 -7.83 -0.12 -6.61
N ALA A 456 -8.77 -0.36 -5.70
CA ALA A 456 -10.03 -1.03 -6.03
C ALA A 456 -10.94 -0.12 -6.88
N ILE A 457 -10.91 1.18 -6.60
CA ILE A 457 -11.66 2.19 -7.36
C ILE A 457 -11.02 2.41 -8.73
N LEU A 458 -9.68 2.46 -8.82
CA LEU A 458 -8.96 2.50 -10.10
C LEU A 458 -9.33 1.31 -10.99
N ASP A 459 -9.31 0.10 -10.44
CA ASP A 459 -9.67 -1.11 -11.19
C ASP A 459 -11.16 -1.15 -11.56
N GLN A 460 -12.08 -0.58 -10.75
CA GLN A 460 -13.48 -0.44 -11.16
C GLN A 460 -13.66 0.45 -12.40
N ILE A 461 -12.92 1.56 -12.52
CA ILE A 461 -12.99 2.43 -13.70
C ILE A 461 -12.43 1.72 -14.92
N ILE A 462 -11.33 0.99 -14.75
CA ILE A 462 -10.71 0.21 -15.83
C ILE A 462 -11.68 -0.88 -16.30
N PHE A 463 -12.41 -1.50 -15.38
CA PHE A 463 -13.48 -2.43 -15.70
C PHE A 463 -14.60 -1.75 -16.51
N GLU A 464 -15.06 -0.58 -16.08
CA GLU A 464 -16.07 0.20 -16.81
C GLU A 464 -15.59 0.62 -18.21
N HIS A 465 -14.33 1.00 -18.36
CA HIS A 465 -13.68 1.27 -19.65
C HIS A 465 -13.65 0.02 -20.55
N TYR A 466 -13.36 -1.17 -19.99
CA TYR A 466 -13.48 -2.42 -20.75
C TYR A 466 -14.92 -2.71 -21.15
N VAL A 467 -15.92 -2.46 -20.30
CA VAL A 467 -17.34 -2.65 -20.65
C VAL A 467 -17.73 -1.70 -21.79
N GLN A 468 -17.36 -0.41 -21.71
CA GLN A 468 -17.60 0.57 -22.77
C GLN A 468 -17.02 0.12 -24.12
N ASN A 469 -15.78 -0.39 -24.12
CA ASN A 469 -15.09 -0.78 -25.36
C ASN A 469 -15.53 -2.14 -25.92
N LYS A 470 -15.86 -3.12 -25.05
CA LYS A 470 -16.15 -4.51 -25.46
C LYS A 470 -17.66 -4.80 -25.58
N MET A 471 -18.50 -4.05 -24.89
CA MET A 471 -19.96 -4.22 -24.83
C MET A 471 -20.67 -2.84 -24.88
N PRO A 472 -20.46 -2.03 -25.93
CA PRO A 472 -20.92 -0.63 -25.98
C PRO A 472 -22.44 -0.49 -25.86
N LEU A 473 -23.23 -1.38 -26.49
CA LEU A 473 -24.70 -1.39 -26.38
C LEU A 473 -25.17 -1.56 -24.92
N LEU A 474 -24.48 -2.41 -24.17
CA LEU A 474 -24.80 -2.69 -22.77
C LEU A 474 -24.39 -1.51 -21.89
N TYR A 475 -23.23 -0.91 -22.16
CA TYR A 475 -22.78 0.32 -21.49
C TYR A 475 -23.76 1.48 -21.72
N GLU A 476 -24.15 1.72 -22.96
CA GLU A 476 -25.10 2.78 -23.33
C GLU A 476 -26.47 2.55 -22.67
N HIS A 477 -26.97 1.31 -22.64
CA HIS A 477 -28.18 0.96 -21.90
C HIS A 477 -28.07 1.33 -20.43
N PHE A 478 -26.98 0.95 -19.75
CA PHE A 478 -26.77 1.29 -18.33
C PHE A 478 -26.72 2.80 -18.08
N GLN A 479 -26.10 3.59 -18.97
CA GLN A 479 -26.14 5.06 -18.87
C GLN A 479 -27.55 5.61 -19.07
N ASN A 480 -28.33 5.06 -20.01
CA ASN A 480 -29.70 5.49 -20.31
C ASN A 480 -30.70 5.19 -19.18
N VAL A 481 -30.49 4.10 -18.41
CA VAL A 481 -31.33 3.72 -17.25
C VAL A 481 -30.76 4.15 -15.89
N ASP A 482 -29.70 4.98 -15.87
CA ASP A 482 -28.99 5.45 -14.66
C ASP A 482 -28.53 4.30 -13.73
N VAL A 483 -28.11 3.18 -14.33
CA VAL A 483 -27.55 2.01 -13.61
C VAL A 483 -26.04 2.18 -13.44
N GLN A 484 -25.59 2.25 -12.20
CA GLN A 484 -24.18 2.50 -11.88
C GLN A 484 -23.44 1.19 -11.63
N LEU A 485 -22.69 0.71 -12.65
CA LEU A 485 -21.93 -0.56 -12.57
C LEU A 485 -21.09 -0.65 -11.30
N SER A 486 -20.49 0.47 -10.89
CA SER A 486 -19.68 0.60 -9.69
C SER A 486 -20.34 0.11 -8.40
N VAL A 487 -21.64 0.40 -8.22
CA VAL A 487 -22.42 0.04 -7.02
C VAL A 487 -22.51 -1.48 -6.87
N ALA A 488 -22.48 -2.20 -7.98
CA ALA A 488 -22.60 -3.65 -8.03
C ALA A 488 -21.25 -4.39 -8.19
N CYS A 489 -20.29 -3.79 -8.90
CA CYS A 489 -19.02 -4.41 -9.27
C CYS A 489 -17.86 -4.07 -8.34
N LEU A 490 -17.86 -2.92 -7.63
CA LEU A 490 -16.81 -2.63 -6.64
C LEU A 490 -16.66 -3.73 -5.55
N PRO A 491 -17.74 -4.38 -5.05
CA PRO A 491 -17.66 -5.53 -4.15
C PRO A 491 -16.95 -6.75 -4.75
N TRP A 492 -16.96 -6.92 -6.08
CA TRP A 492 -16.27 -8.02 -6.75
C TRP A 492 -14.75 -7.88 -6.59
N PHE A 493 -14.23 -6.67 -6.81
CA PHE A 493 -12.83 -6.33 -6.62
C PHE A 493 -12.43 -6.37 -5.14
N LEU A 494 -13.15 -5.68 -4.26
CA LEU A 494 -12.84 -5.60 -2.82
C LEU A 494 -12.87 -6.95 -2.08
N SER A 495 -13.59 -7.95 -2.61
CA SER A 495 -13.67 -9.29 -1.99
C SER A 495 -13.17 -10.43 -2.89
N LEU A 496 -12.55 -10.13 -4.03
CA LEU A 496 -12.11 -11.15 -5.01
C LEU A 496 -13.22 -12.16 -5.35
N TYR A 497 -14.44 -11.65 -5.56
CA TYR A 497 -15.71 -12.39 -5.72
C TYR A 497 -16.16 -13.28 -4.54
N ILE A 498 -15.40 -13.43 -3.45
CA ILE A 498 -15.69 -14.32 -2.31
C ILE A 498 -17.09 -14.08 -1.71
N ASN A 499 -17.51 -12.82 -1.56
CA ASN A 499 -18.84 -12.47 -1.03
C ASN A 499 -19.93 -12.35 -2.11
N SER A 500 -19.61 -12.60 -3.37
CA SER A 500 -20.51 -12.35 -4.51
C SER A 500 -21.07 -13.64 -5.12
N MET A 501 -20.28 -14.72 -5.14
CA MET A 501 -20.66 -16.04 -5.64
C MET A 501 -20.42 -17.12 -4.58
N PRO A 502 -21.06 -18.31 -4.67
CA PRO A 502 -20.82 -19.39 -3.72
C PRO A 502 -19.33 -19.76 -3.59
N LEU A 503 -18.86 -19.98 -2.36
CA LEU A 503 -17.44 -20.15 -2.03
C LEU A 503 -16.69 -21.12 -2.95
N LEU A 504 -17.32 -22.24 -3.32
CA LEU A 504 -16.76 -23.22 -4.25
C LEU A 504 -16.27 -22.58 -5.57
N PHE A 505 -17.08 -21.70 -6.16
CA PHE A 505 -16.78 -21.03 -7.41
C PHE A 505 -15.79 -19.89 -7.20
N ALA A 506 -15.89 -19.15 -6.09
CA ALA A 506 -14.91 -18.12 -5.73
C ALA A 506 -13.49 -18.71 -5.59
N PHE A 507 -13.33 -19.89 -5.00
CA PHE A 507 -12.01 -20.55 -4.91
C PHE A 507 -11.46 -21.00 -6.27
N ARG A 508 -12.32 -21.29 -7.26
CA ARG A 508 -11.87 -21.58 -8.63
C ARG A 508 -11.41 -20.32 -9.37
N VAL A 509 -12.02 -19.17 -9.08
CA VAL A 509 -11.51 -17.86 -9.54
C VAL A 509 -10.17 -17.54 -8.86
N LEU A 510 -10.04 -17.78 -7.54
CA LEU A 510 -8.79 -17.57 -6.80
C LEU A 510 -7.64 -18.48 -7.26
N ASP A 511 -7.92 -19.75 -7.57
CA ASP A 511 -6.96 -20.69 -8.17
C ASP A 511 -6.31 -20.06 -9.43
N CYS A 512 -7.07 -19.38 -10.27
CA CYS A 512 -6.56 -18.72 -11.47
C CYS A 512 -5.95 -17.33 -11.18
N PHE A 513 -6.54 -16.54 -10.28
CA PHE A 513 -6.02 -15.22 -9.87
C PHE A 513 -4.63 -15.30 -9.24
N PHE A 514 -4.33 -16.30 -8.40
CA PHE A 514 -2.99 -16.45 -7.83
C PHE A 514 -1.94 -16.86 -8.88
N MET A 515 -2.36 -17.43 -10.02
CA MET A 515 -1.48 -17.81 -11.13
C MET A 515 -1.28 -16.69 -12.16
N GLU A 516 -2.36 -16.04 -12.60
CA GLU A 516 -2.35 -15.09 -13.71
C GLU A 516 -2.49 -13.62 -13.25
N GLY A 517 -2.71 -13.38 -11.96
CA GLY A 517 -2.81 -12.06 -11.37
C GLY A 517 -4.18 -11.38 -11.54
N PRO A 518 -4.25 -10.05 -11.32
CA PRO A 518 -5.51 -9.31 -11.26
C PRO A 518 -6.35 -9.32 -12.53
N ARG A 519 -5.76 -9.57 -13.71
CA ARG A 519 -6.48 -9.59 -15.00
C ARG A 519 -7.69 -10.54 -14.99
N VAL A 520 -7.59 -11.64 -14.23
CA VAL A 520 -8.66 -12.62 -14.02
C VAL A 520 -9.93 -11.98 -13.47
N LEU A 521 -9.82 -10.97 -12.60
CA LEU A 521 -10.99 -10.31 -12.00
C LEU A 521 -11.80 -9.54 -13.06
N PHE A 522 -11.12 -8.94 -14.04
CA PHE A 522 -11.73 -8.25 -15.18
C PHE A 522 -12.35 -9.23 -16.16
N GLN A 523 -11.61 -10.29 -16.54
CA GLN A 523 -12.07 -11.33 -17.45
C GLN A 523 -13.35 -12.01 -16.95
N ILE A 524 -13.39 -12.38 -15.66
CA ILE A 524 -14.58 -12.96 -15.02
C ILE A 524 -15.73 -11.94 -14.99
N GLY A 525 -15.48 -10.67 -14.66
CA GLY A 525 -16.52 -9.65 -14.60
C GLY A 525 -17.16 -9.36 -15.96
N LEU A 526 -16.35 -9.33 -17.02
CA LEU A 526 -16.84 -9.10 -18.39
C LEU A 526 -17.60 -10.32 -18.92
N ALA A 527 -17.14 -11.53 -18.61
CA ALA A 527 -17.86 -12.76 -18.92
C ALA A 527 -19.24 -12.84 -18.20
N ILE A 528 -19.32 -12.43 -16.92
CA ILE A 528 -20.60 -12.33 -16.20
C ILE A 528 -21.57 -11.38 -16.93
N LEU A 529 -21.10 -10.20 -17.35
CA LEU A 529 -21.92 -9.22 -18.08
C LEU A 529 -22.33 -9.73 -19.47
N LYS A 530 -21.40 -10.36 -20.21
CA LYS A 530 -21.62 -10.91 -21.54
C LYS A 530 -22.66 -12.04 -21.54
N ILE A 531 -22.53 -13.01 -20.64
CA ILE A 531 -23.42 -14.18 -20.54
C ILE A 531 -24.85 -13.77 -20.16
N ASN A 532 -25.01 -12.73 -19.33
CA ASN A 532 -26.32 -12.24 -18.90
C ASN A 532 -26.79 -11.01 -19.70
N GLY A 533 -26.15 -10.71 -20.85
CA GLY A 533 -26.36 -9.48 -21.61
C GLY A 533 -27.82 -9.23 -22.00
N ASP A 534 -28.54 -10.27 -22.45
CA ASP A 534 -29.95 -10.15 -22.83
C ASP A 534 -30.86 -9.81 -21.64
N GLU A 535 -30.64 -10.43 -20.47
CA GLU A 535 -31.39 -10.04 -19.26
C GLU A 535 -31.04 -8.61 -18.83
N PHE A 536 -29.77 -8.21 -18.93
CA PHE A 536 -29.33 -6.86 -18.59
C PHE A 536 -29.86 -5.76 -19.53
N LEU A 537 -30.08 -6.04 -20.81
CA LEU A 537 -30.72 -5.09 -21.74
C LEU A 537 -32.20 -4.85 -21.43
N THR A 538 -32.83 -5.64 -20.55
CA THR A 538 -34.24 -5.46 -20.14
C THR A 538 -34.41 -4.70 -18.83
N ILE A 539 -33.34 -4.44 -18.06
CA ILE A 539 -33.45 -3.80 -16.75
C ILE A 539 -33.77 -2.31 -16.87
N THR A 540 -34.38 -1.77 -15.82
CA THR A 540 -34.70 -0.32 -15.71
C THR A 540 -34.14 0.35 -14.45
N ASP A 541 -33.44 -0.39 -13.56
CA ASP A 541 -32.90 0.12 -12.30
C ASP A 541 -31.83 -0.81 -11.69
N ASP A 542 -31.03 -0.27 -10.75
CA ASP A 542 -29.98 -1.00 -10.01
C ASP A 542 -30.52 -2.23 -9.26
N GLY A 543 -31.77 -2.21 -8.80
CA GLY A 543 -32.39 -3.30 -8.07
C GLY A 543 -32.57 -4.54 -8.95
N GLN A 544 -33.00 -4.33 -10.20
CA GLN A 544 -33.07 -5.37 -11.22
C GLN A 544 -31.69 -5.86 -11.64
N PHE A 545 -30.70 -4.97 -11.82
CA PHE A 545 -29.31 -5.36 -12.09
C PHE A 545 -28.77 -6.34 -11.02
N ILE A 546 -28.93 -5.97 -9.75
CA ILE A 546 -28.53 -6.81 -8.61
C ILE A 546 -29.35 -8.11 -8.52
N HIS A 547 -30.61 -8.12 -8.97
CA HIS A 547 -31.44 -9.32 -9.01
C HIS A 547 -30.92 -10.34 -10.05
N VAL A 548 -30.65 -9.89 -11.28
CA VAL A 548 -30.07 -10.73 -12.36
C VAL A 548 -28.76 -11.37 -11.89
N LEU A 549 -27.85 -10.58 -11.31
CA LEU A 549 -26.59 -11.08 -10.75
C LEU A 549 -26.79 -12.15 -9.67
N LYS A 550 -27.65 -11.90 -8.67
CA LYS A 550 -27.92 -12.86 -7.60
C LYS A 550 -28.51 -14.16 -8.12
N LYS A 551 -29.45 -14.07 -9.06
CA LYS A 551 -30.05 -15.21 -9.76
C LYS A 551 -28.97 -16.00 -10.50
N TYR A 552 -28.12 -15.33 -11.30
CA TYR A 552 -27.03 -15.97 -12.02
C TYR A 552 -26.07 -16.72 -11.08
N PHE A 553 -25.51 -16.03 -10.07
CA PHE A 553 -24.59 -16.62 -9.10
C PHE A 553 -25.19 -17.81 -8.32
N SER A 554 -26.49 -17.80 -8.05
CA SER A 554 -27.18 -18.94 -7.41
C SER A 554 -27.41 -20.16 -8.32
N THR A 555 -27.18 -20.03 -9.64
CA THR A 555 -27.39 -21.11 -10.63
C THR A 555 -26.10 -21.57 -11.31
N LEU A 556 -24.93 -21.19 -10.79
CA LEU A 556 -23.62 -21.54 -11.37
C LEU A 556 -23.34 -23.04 -11.44
N ASP A 557 -23.97 -23.86 -10.59
CA ASP A 557 -23.88 -25.32 -10.57
C ASP A 557 -24.83 -26.02 -11.56
N GLN A 558 -25.74 -25.28 -12.17
CA GLN A 558 -26.73 -25.82 -13.11
C GLN A 558 -26.16 -25.95 -14.52
N PRO A 559 -26.69 -26.86 -15.37
CA PRO A 559 -26.34 -26.95 -16.78
C PRO A 559 -26.51 -25.61 -17.52
N ALA A 560 -25.53 -25.25 -18.35
CA ALA A 560 -25.64 -24.11 -19.26
C ALA A 560 -26.63 -24.39 -20.39
N HIS A 561 -26.58 -25.60 -20.98
CA HIS A 561 -27.40 -25.99 -22.13
C HIS A 561 -28.25 -27.24 -21.82
N PRO A 562 -29.25 -27.16 -20.92
CA PRO A 562 -30.02 -28.32 -20.44
C PRO A 562 -30.78 -29.06 -21.55
N ASN A 563 -31.16 -28.34 -22.62
CA ASN A 563 -31.96 -28.87 -23.72
C ASN A 563 -31.11 -29.49 -24.86
N ASN A 564 -29.78 -29.52 -24.75
CA ASN A 564 -28.92 -30.03 -25.82
C ASN A 564 -29.12 -31.56 -26.02
N LYS A 565 -29.04 -32.00 -27.28
CA LYS A 565 -29.15 -33.42 -27.65
C LYS A 565 -27.94 -34.23 -27.15
N ASN A 566 -26.75 -33.64 -27.16
CA ASN A 566 -25.52 -34.29 -26.70
C ASN A 566 -25.47 -34.31 -25.16
N GLN A 567 -25.38 -35.50 -24.57
CA GLN A 567 -25.28 -35.67 -23.12
C GLN A 567 -24.08 -34.92 -22.52
N LYS A 568 -22.92 -34.92 -23.19
CA LYS A 568 -21.71 -34.25 -22.69
C LYS A 568 -21.89 -32.73 -22.56
N ILE A 569 -22.61 -32.11 -23.50
CA ILE A 569 -22.88 -30.66 -23.47
C ILE A 569 -23.87 -30.30 -22.35
N ARG A 570 -24.79 -31.21 -21.97
CA ARG A 570 -25.68 -31.03 -20.82
C ARG A 570 -24.97 -31.12 -19.46
N GLU A 571 -23.76 -31.67 -19.40
CA GLU A 571 -22.96 -31.76 -18.16
C GLU A 571 -22.09 -30.50 -17.93
N ILE A 572 -21.97 -29.62 -18.93
CA ILE A 572 -21.30 -28.32 -18.81
C ILE A 572 -22.14 -27.39 -17.92
N THR A 573 -21.59 -27.00 -16.77
CA THR A 573 -22.26 -26.05 -15.87
C THR A 573 -22.11 -24.61 -16.36
N LYS A 574 -22.98 -23.70 -15.90
CA LYS A 574 -22.82 -22.26 -16.14
C LYS A 574 -21.49 -21.71 -15.62
N PHE A 575 -20.90 -22.33 -14.59
CA PHE A 575 -19.55 -21.97 -14.15
C PHE A 575 -18.45 -22.40 -15.15
N ASN A 576 -18.61 -23.54 -15.84
CA ASN A 576 -17.69 -23.94 -16.91
C ASN A 576 -17.77 -22.96 -18.09
N GLU A 577 -18.99 -22.59 -18.50
CA GLU A 577 -19.27 -21.56 -19.51
C GLU A 577 -18.63 -20.21 -19.12
N LEU A 578 -18.82 -19.75 -17.87
CA LEU A 578 -18.19 -18.54 -17.34
C LEU A 578 -16.66 -18.54 -17.49
N MET A 579 -16.01 -19.63 -17.09
CA MET A 579 -14.56 -19.76 -17.18
C MET A 579 -14.09 -19.84 -18.63
N MET A 580 -14.85 -20.52 -19.52
CA MET A 580 -14.54 -20.58 -20.95
C MET A 580 -14.61 -19.19 -21.59
N VAL A 581 -15.71 -18.45 -21.43
CA VAL A 581 -15.89 -17.09 -21.97
C VAL A 581 -14.81 -16.15 -21.43
N ALA A 582 -14.53 -16.19 -20.12
CA ALA A 582 -13.51 -15.36 -19.49
C ALA A 582 -12.10 -15.56 -20.07
N PHE A 583 -11.67 -16.80 -20.29
CA PHE A 583 -10.31 -17.09 -20.77
C PHE A 583 -10.19 -17.20 -22.31
N LYS A 584 -11.29 -17.37 -23.05
CA LYS A 584 -11.32 -17.45 -24.52
C LYS A 584 -11.63 -16.09 -25.16
N GLU A 585 -12.81 -15.52 -24.91
CA GLU A 585 -13.26 -14.26 -25.53
C GLU A 585 -12.49 -13.04 -24.98
N PHE A 586 -12.20 -13.05 -23.68
CA PHE A 586 -11.47 -11.97 -22.99
C PHE A 586 -9.97 -12.30 -22.78
N SER A 587 -9.42 -13.21 -23.59
CA SER A 587 -7.98 -13.53 -23.67
C SER A 587 -7.10 -12.31 -23.94
N ASN A 588 -7.60 -11.35 -24.72
CA ASN A 588 -6.94 -10.08 -25.05
C ASN A 588 -6.75 -9.10 -23.87
N ILE A 589 -7.26 -9.42 -22.68
CA ILE A 589 -7.04 -8.64 -21.45
C ILE A 589 -5.76 -9.16 -20.78
N THR A 590 -4.63 -8.60 -21.20
CA THR A 590 -3.32 -8.98 -20.70
C THR A 590 -2.94 -8.22 -19.43
N THR A 591 -1.89 -8.66 -18.74
CA THR A 591 -1.37 -7.97 -17.54
C THR A 591 -0.86 -6.57 -17.90
N GLU A 592 -0.26 -6.44 -19.08
CA GLU A 592 0.31 -5.23 -19.64
C GLU A 592 -0.79 -4.21 -19.94
N SER A 593 -1.89 -4.63 -20.55
CA SER A 593 -3.04 -3.75 -20.84
C SER A 593 -3.69 -3.18 -19.57
N VAL A 594 -3.79 -3.99 -18.50
CA VAL A 594 -4.26 -3.52 -17.18
C VAL A 594 -3.26 -2.54 -16.57
N ILE A 595 -1.95 -2.78 -16.67
CA ILE A 595 -0.92 -1.85 -16.17
C ILE A 595 -0.93 -0.53 -16.94
N GLU A 596 -1.13 -0.56 -18.26
CA GLU A 596 -1.22 0.65 -19.09
C GLU A 596 -2.47 1.48 -18.73
N LEU A 597 -3.66 0.86 -18.65
CA LEU A 597 -4.87 1.56 -18.24
C LEU A 597 -4.78 2.10 -16.81
N ARG A 598 -4.14 1.36 -15.88
CA ARG A 598 -3.79 1.88 -14.54
C ARG A 598 -2.94 3.14 -14.65
N LYS A 599 -1.83 3.13 -15.40
CA LYS A 599 -0.98 4.32 -15.63
C LYS A 599 -1.80 5.51 -16.17
N THR A 600 -2.70 5.30 -17.13
CA THR A 600 -3.50 6.37 -17.75
C THR A 600 -4.60 6.93 -16.85
N HIS A 601 -5.18 6.12 -15.95
CA HIS A 601 -6.31 6.54 -15.11
C HIS A 601 -5.91 6.91 -13.67
N GLN A 602 -4.75 6.42 -13.19
CA GLN A 602 -4.27 6.61 -11.81
C GLN A 602 -4.23 8.08 -11.38
N PHE A 603 -3.72 8.99 -12.21
CA PHE A 603 -3.64 10.41 -11.86
C PHE A 603 -5.02 11.02 -11.57
N LYS A 604 -6.01 10.73 -12.43
CA LYS A 604 -7.38 11.24 -12.28
C LYS A 604 -8.03 10.71 -11.00
N VAL A 605 -7.79 9.44 -10.64
CA VAL A 605 -8.27 8.86 -9.38
C VAL A 605 -7.65 9.56 -8.17
N ILE A 606 -6.33 9.73 -8.15
CA ILE A 606 -5.61 10.26 -6.99
C ILE A 606 -5.97 11.73 -6.73
N HIS A 607 -6.02 12.56 -7.78
CA HIS A 607 -6.47 13.96 -7.67
C HIS A 607 -7.92 14.07 -7.16
N ASN A 608 -8.80 13.18 -7.56
CA ASN A 608 -10.18 13.15 -7.06
C ASN A 608 -10.25 12.71 -5.59
N ILE A 609 -9.41 11.76 -5.17
CA ILE A 609 -9.28 11.33 -3.77
C ILE A 609 -8.76 12.47 -2.90
N GLU A 610 -7.68 13.15 -3.30
CA GLU A 610 -7.15 14.32 -2.60
C GLU A 610 -8.22 15.42 -2.49
N SER A 611 -8.92 15.73 -3.58
CA SER A 611 -10.00 16.71 -3.59
C SER A 611 -11.19 16.31 -2.70
N PHE A 612 -11.47 15.02 -2.54
CA PHE A 612 -12.46 14.50 -1.59
C PHE A 612 -11.97 14.63 -0.13
N THR A 613 -10.77 14.17 0.17
CA THR A 613 -10.13 14.28 1.50
C THR A 613 -10.07 15.74 1.97
N LYS A 614 -9.61 16.64 1.09
CA LYS A 614 -9.58 18.09 1.33
C LYS A 614 -10.94 18.65 1.71
N ARG A 615 -11.98 18.38 0.92
CA ARG A 615 -13.36 18.81 1.23
C ARG A 615 -13.87 18.20 2.54
N GLY A 616 -13.55 16.94 2.81
CA GLY A 616 -13.90 16.25 4.05
C GLY A 616 -13.30 16.92 5.28
N GLN A 617 -12.00 17.21 5.26
CA GLN A 617 -11.31 17.87 6.36
C GLN A 617 -11.74 19.31 6.55
N ILE A 618 -11.86 20.10 5.48
CA ILE A 618 -12.34 21.49 5.55
C ILE A 618 -13.75 21.57 6.15
N ARG A 619 -14.61 20.57 5.91
CA ARG A 619 -15.94 20.46 6.54
C ARG A 619 -15.88 20.02 8.01
N ASN A 620 -14.85 19.26 8.40
CA ASN A 620 -14.69 18.71 9.74
C ASN A 620 -13.90 19.64 10.68
N LEU A 621 -13.45 20.81 10.22
CA LEU A 621 -12.89 21.86 11.08
C LEU A 621 -13.92 22.31 12.12
N LYS A 622 -13.47 22.46 13.37
CA LYS A 622 -14.29 22.91 14.51
C LYS A 622 -14.49 24.43 14.49
N ASP A 623 -13.44 25.16 14.13
CA ASP A 623 -13.48 26.61 13.91
C ASP A 623 -12.82 26.95 12.57
N THR A 624 -13.42 27.90 11.85
CA THR A 624 -12.89 28.47 10.61
C THR A 624 -12.21 29.82 10.84
N SER A 625 -12.29 30.35 12.06
CA SER A 625 -11.67 31.60 12.51
C SER A 625 -11.89 32.78 11.56
N LYS A 626 -13.12 32.88 11.01
CA LYS A 626 -13.61 33.88 10.03
C LYS A 626 -13.04 33.78 8.60
N PHE A 627 -12.13 32.85 8.30
CA PHE A 627 -11.65 32.65 6.93
C PHE A 627 -12.75 32.22 5.96
N SER A 628 -12.65 32.63 4.69
CA SER A 628 -13.52 32.10 3.64
C SER A 628 -13.14 30.65 3.31
N LYS A 629 -14.03 29.93 2.63
CA LYS A 629 -13.73 28.58 2.14
C LYS A 629 -12.55 28.56 1.17
N ASN A 630 -12.26 29.66 0.47
CA ASN A 630 -11.13 29.75 -0.43
C ASN A 630 -9.81 29.91 0.34
N ASP A 631 -9.78 30.79 1.34
CA ASP A 631 -8.58 31.01 2.16
C ASP A 631 -8.20 29.71 2.91
N ILE A 632 -9.19 29.00 3.45
CA ILE A 632 -8.99 27.68 4.08
C ILE A 632 -8.49 26.64 3.06
N SER A 633 -9.03 26.68 1.82
CA SER A 633 -8.57 25.82 0.71
C SER A 633 -7.10 26.08 0.37
N ILE A 634 -6.66 27.33 0.40
CA ILE A 634 -5.26 27.72 0.15
C ILE A 634 -4.36 27.35 1.35
N ILE A 635 -4.79 27.64 2.58
CA ILE A 635 -4.06 27.29 3.81
C ILE A 635 -3.86 25.77 3.90
N TYR A 636 -4.88 24.98 3.56
CA TYR A 636 -4.81 23.53 3.43
C TYR A 636 -3.70 23.10 2.47
N ASP A 637 -3.68 23.64 1.24
CA ASP A 637 -2.69 23.24 0.24
C ASP A 637 -1.28 23.62 0.69
N LYS A 638 -1.09 24.82 1.23
CA LYS A 638 0.20 25.27 1.78
C LYS A 638 0.65 24.37 2.95
N PHE A 639 -0.28 23.95 3.83
CA PHE A 639 -0.01 23.07 4.97
C PHE A 639 0.47 21.68 4.51
N TYR A 640 -0.30 21.01 3.66
CA TYR A 640 0.05 19.67 3.19
C TYR A 640 1.23 19.67 2.22
N ASN A 641 1.43 20.73 1.43
CA ASN A 641 2.65 20.92 0.63
C ASN A 641 3.90 21.03 1.50
N ALA A 642 3.85 21.82 2.58
CA ALA A 642 4.96 21.91 3.51
C ALA A 642 5.27 20.53 4.13
N GLN A 643 4.25 19.79 4.59
CA GLN A 643 4.42 18.43 5.13
C GLN A 643 5.01 17.45 4.11
N PHE A 644 4.54 17.46 2.85
CA PHE A 644 5.02 16.58 1.78
C PHE A 644 6.54 16.71 1.57
N TYR A 645 7.07 17.93 1.57
CA TYR A 645 8.51 18.16 1.43
C TYR A 645 9.29 18.11 2.76
N GLY A 646 8.65 18.38 3.90
CA GLY A 646 9.27 18.38 5.23
C GLY A 646 9.65 16.98 5.72
N LYS A 647 8.82 15.97 5.43
CA LYS A 647 8.98 14.59 5.93
C LYS A 647 10.21 13.84 5.40
N GLN A 648 10.95 14.34 4.40
CA GLN A 648 12.18 13.71 3.89
C GLN A 648 13.30 13.51 4.96
N LYS A 649 13.19 14.12 6.15
CA LYS A 649 14.16 13.99 7.25
C LYS A 649 13.56 13.53 8.59
N SER A 650 12.24 13.34 8.69
CA SER A 650 11.60 12.99 9.97
C SER A 650 11.45 11.49 10.12
N VAL A 651 11.92 10.96 11.25
CA VAL A 651 11.74 9.54 11.64
C VAL A 651 10.31 9.29 12.15
N ARG A 652 9.52 10.35 12.42
CA ARG A 652 8.15 10.25 12.94
C ARG A 652 7.12 10.60 11.86
N ASN A 653 6.41 9.59 11.37
CA ASN A 653 5.15 9.76 10.64
C ASN A 653 4.02 10.22 11.60
N ASP A 654 4.07 11.48 12.03
CA ASP A 654 2.94 12.20 12.63
C ASP A 654 2.11 12.87 11.51
N SER A 655 0.82 13.10 11.75
CA SER A 655 -0.05 13.94 10.91
C SER A 655 0.07 15.43 11.27
N ARG A 656 0.67 15.75 12.42
CA ARG A 656 1.06 17.10 12.82
C ARG A 656 2.25 17.64 12.02
N MET A 657 2.25 18.95 11.84
CA MET A 657 3.37 19.73 11.32
C MET A 657 4.38 19.99 12.43
N ASP A 658 5.61 19.51 12.26
CA ASP A 658 6.72 19.83 13.16
C ASP A 658 7.27 21.24 12.89
N LEU A 659 8.11 21.73 13.81
CA LEU A 659 8.72 23.06 13.72
C LEU A 659 9.49 23.27 12.40
N ASN A 660 10.27 22.28 11.95
CA ASN A 660 11.02 22.34 10.69
C ASN A 660 10.10 22.52 9.47
N THR A 661 8.95 21.86 9.49
CA THR A 661 7.92 21.96 8.46
C THR A 661 7.16 23.29 8.56
N PHE A 662 6.94 23.81 9.77
CA PHE A 662 6.29 25.10 10.00
C PHE A 662 7.09 26.29 9.41
N TYR A 663 8.43 26.26 9.43
CA TYR A 663 9.25 27.23 8.69
C TYR A 663 8.92 27.25 7.20
N ARG A 664 8.80 26.07 6.58
CA ARG A 664 8.48 25.95 5.15
C ARG A 664 7.06 26.42 4.83
N PHE A 665 6.12 26.11 5.73
CA PHE A 665 4.75 26.61 5.65
C PHE A 665 4.72 28.15 5.71
N LEU A 666 5.31 28.77 6.74
CA LEU A 666 5.35 30.24 6.85
C LEU A 666 6.06 30.89 5.66
N GLY A 667 7.23 30.39 5.24
CA GLY A 667 7.93 30.89 4.06
C GLY A 667 7.17 30.76 2.74
N SER A 668 6.08 29.97 2.70
CA SER A 668 5.19 29.82 1.55
C SER A 668 3.99 30.78 1.53
N ILE A 669 3.73 31.48 2.66
CA ILE A 669 2.64 32.46 2.83
C ILE A 669 3.12 33.86 3.28
N SER A 670 4.34 34.01 3.81
CA SER A 670 4.96 35.31 4.11
C SER A 670 6.39 35.39 3.58
N SER A 671 6.77 36.55 3.03
CA SER A 671 8.10 36.74 2.42
C SER A 671 9.22 36.89 3.45
N TRP A 672 8.90 37.41 4.63
CA TRP A 672 9.85 37.58 5.74
C TRP A 672 10.27 36.24 6.36
N ALA A 673 9.48 35.17 6.25
CA ALA A 673 9.82 33.85 6.78
C ALA A 673 10.76 33.02 5.87
N LYS A 674 11.14 33.51 4.68
CA LYS A 674 12.07 32.81 3.76
C LYS A 674 13.53 32.93 4.22
N LEU A 675 14.04 31.94 4.95
CA LEU A 675 15.41 31.96 5.52
C LEU A 675 16.53 31.58 4.53
N ASP A 676 16.17 30.90 3.43
CA ASP A 676 17.10 30.28 2.46
C ASP A 676 17.26 31.05 1.14
N ASP A 677 16.86 32.33 1.08
CA ASP A 677 16.87 33.09 -0.16
C ASP A 677 18.30 33.30 -0.70
N GLU A 678 18.62 32.75 -1.89
CA GLU A 678 19.96 32.88 -2.51
C GLU A 678 20.35 34.35 -2.76
N ASN A 679 19.38 35.26 -2.82
CA ASN A 679 19.63 36.69 -3.01
C ASN A 679 20.41 37.32 -1.84
N LEU A 680 20.36 36.75 -0.62
CA LEU A 680 21.21 37.13 0.52
C LEU A 680 22.72 36.90 0.27
N THR A 681 23.10 36.16 -0.76
CA THR A 681 24.51 35.96 -1.15
C THR A 681 25.03 37.01 -2.15
N LYS A 682 24.14 37.86 -2.72
CA LYS A 682 24.49 38.82 -3.77
C LYS A 682 24.62 40.26 -3.28
N GLU A 683 23.98 40.63 -2.17
CA GLU A 683 24.03 41.99 -1.63
C GLU A 683 24.89 42.09 -0.38
N ASN A 684 26.20 42.33 -0.59
CA ASN A 684 27.17 43.06 0.26
C ASN A 684 27.26 42.82 1.80
N GLY A 685 26.54 41.86 2.38
CA GLY A 685 26.58 41.53 3.82
C GLY A 685 27.74 40.60 4.18
N SER A 686 28.28 40.74 5.40
CA SER A 686 29.27 39.78 5.92
C SER A 686 28.61 38.41 6.14
N PRO A 687 29.31 37.28 5.92
CA PRO A 687 28.78 35.95 6.25
C PRO A 687 28.32 35.79 7.72
N ARG A 688 28.89 36.57 8.65
CA ARG A 688 28.46 36.64 10.05
C ARG A 688 27.08 37.31 10.22
N ASP A 689 26.83 38.40 9.51
CA ASP A 689 25.58 39.16 9.62
C ASP A 689 24.40 38.35 9.08
N ASN A 690 24.63 37.62 7.98
CA ASN A 690 23.69 36.66 7.41
C ASN A 690 23.40 35.47 8.34
N GLN A 691 24.35 35.09 9.22
CA GLN A 691 24.13 34.05 10.22
C GLN A 691 23.31 34.59 11.42
N GLY A 692 23.62 35.79 11.92
CA GLY A 692 22.84 36.44 12.99
C GLY A 692 21.38 36.68 12.61
N ARG A 693 21.13 37.27 11.43
CA ARG A 693 19.76 37.49 10.90
C ARG A 693 18.95 36.21 10.74
N ARG A 694 19.61 35.06 10.49
CA ARG A 694 18.95 33.75 10.44
C ARG A 694 18.54 33.29 11.83
N LEU A 695 19.40 33.41 12.85
CA LEU A 695 19.08 33.00 14.22
C LEU A 695 17.84 33.73 14.76
N VAL A 696 17.76 35.06 14.61
CA VAL A 696 16.59 35.86 15.00
C VAL A 696 15.31 35.35 14.33
N GLY A 697 15.37 35.05 13.03
CA GLY A 697 14.25 34.49 12.28
C GLY A 697 13.84 33.08 12.71
N TYR A 698 14.81 32.24 13.11
CA TYR A 698 14.54 30.94 13.73
C TYR A 698 13.81 31.14 15.07
N GLU A 699 14.29 32.02 15.94
CA GLU A 699 13.70 32.22 17.27
C GLU A 699 12.26 32.77 17.21
N PHE A 700 12.00 33.80 16.39
CA PHE A 700 10.66 34.38 16.25
C PHE A 700 9.63 33.38 15.73
N ILE A 701 10.00 32.56 14.73
CA ILE A 701 9.11 31.53 14.19
C ILE A 701 8.92 30.37 15.18
N HIS A 702 9.92 30.05 16.00
CA HIS A 702 9.77 29.09 17.10
C HIS A 702 8.77 29.57 18.17
N LYS A 703 8.84 30.86 18.55
CA LYS A 703 7.85 31.50 19.44
C LYS A 703 6.44 31.44 18.83
N LEU A 704 6.28 31.73 17.53
CA LEU A 704 5.00 31.56 16.81
C LEU A 704 4.50 30.11 16.79
N PHE A 705 5.38 29.12 16.61
CA PHE A 705 5.02 27.70 16.62
C PHE A 705 4.45 27.29 17.98
N ILE A 706 5.09 27.70 19.09
CA ILE A 706 4.59 27.44 20.45
C ILE A 706 3.24 28.12 20.67
N HIS A 707 3.06 29.37 20.22
CA HIS A 707 1.78 30.07 20.32
C HIS A 707 0.64 29.37 19.56
N PHE A 708 0.96 28.73 18.42
CA PHE A 708 -0.02 28.00 17.63
C PHE A 708 -0.37 26.65 18.30
N ASP A 709 0.59 25.97 18.96
CA ASP A 709 0.36 24.69 19.66
C ASP A 709 -0.27 24.89 21.05
N GLN A 710 -1.54 25.33 21.05
CA GLN A 710 -2.36 25.48 22.26
C GLN A 710 -2.52 24.17 23.06
N SER A 711 -2.22 23.02 22.44
CA SER A 711 -2.27 21.70 23.07
C SER A 711 -0.95 21.25 23.69
N GLN A 712 0.15 21.99 23.47
CA GLN A 712 1.52 21.63 23.83
C GLN A 712 1.91 20.20 23.38
N SER A 713 1.41 19.78 22.23
CA SER A 713 1.59 18.42 21.70
C SER A 713 2.93 18.21 20.95
N GLY A 714 3.71 19.28 20.75
CA GLY A 714 4.96 19.27 19.99
C GLY A 714 4.76 19.33 18.47
N GLY A 715 3.56 19.69 18.00
CA GLY A 715 3.23 19.68 16.58
C GLY A 715 1.84 20.26 16.27
N LEU A 716 1.74 20.95 15.14
CA LEU A 716 0.53 21.69 14.76
C LEU A 716 -0.40 20.87 13.85
N THR A 717 -1.69 20.83 14.17
CA THR A 717 -2.73 20.37 13.26
C THR A 717 -3.17 21.50 12.31
N LEU A 718 -3.92 21.16 11.26
CA LEU A 718 -4.56 22.16 10.39
C LEU A 718 -5.48 23.11 11.17
N GLN A 719 -6.15 22.62 12.24
CA GLN A 719 -7.00 23.44 13.09
C GLN A 719 -6.19 24.48 13.87
N ASP A 720 -5.03 24.09 14.40
CA ASP A 720 -4.14 24.98 15.17
C ASP A 720 -3.59 26.09 14.28
N VAL A 721 -3.19 25.75 13.05
CA VAL A 721 -2.74 26.71 12.04
C VAL A 721 -3.84 27.69 11.64
N ILE A 722 -5.07 27.22 11.42
CA ILE A 722 -6.22 28.09 11.10
C ILE A 722 -6.56 29.02 12.26
N CYS A 723 -6.58 28.51 13.50
CA CYS A 723 -6.83 29.34 14.68
C CYS A 723 -5.70 30.37 14.94
N GLY A 724 -4.44 29.96 14.80
CA GLY A 724 -3.28 30.83 14.97
C GLY A 724 -3.24 31.95 13.93
N LEU A 725 -3.40 31.62 12.65
CA LEU A 725 -3.53 32.61 11.57
C LEU A 725 -4.76 33.51 11.75
N GLY A 726 -5.88 32.96 12.22
CA GLY A 726 -7.12 33.71 12.44
C GLY A 726 -7.00 34.78 13.52
N LYS A 727 -6.31 34.47 14.62
CA LYS A 727 -5.95 35.45 15.67
C LYS A 727 -5.11 36.60 15.13
N ILE A 728 -4.14 36.30 14.25
CA ILE A 728 -3.26 37.30 13.64
C ILE A 728 -4.03 38.19 12.64
N ILE A 729 -4.74 37.57 11.69
CA ILE A 729 -5.31 38.27 10.53
C ILE A 729 -6.61 38.99 10.89
N PHE A 730 -7.48 38.39 11.71
CA PHE A 730 -8.78 38.96 12.10
C PHE A 730 -8.84 39.47 13.54
N GLY A 731 -7.69 39.53 14.22
CA GLY A 731 -7.54 40.32 15.44
C GLY A 731 -7.71 41.81 15.17
N ASP A 732 -7.91 42.59 16.23
CA ASP A 732 -7.79 44.05 16.19
C ASP A 732 -6.35 44.48 16.56
N LEU A 733 -6.10 45.79 16.45
CA LEU A 733 -4.83 46.43 16.84
C LEU A 733 -4.36 45.98 18.23
N MET A 734 -5.26 46.01 19.23
CA MET A 734 -4.92 45.66 20.62
C MET A 734 -4.57 44.18 20.80
N SER A 735 -5.28 43.29 20.10
CA SER A 735 -5.01 41.85 20.10
C SER A 735 -3.67 41.51 19.43
N ARG A 736 -3.28 42.22 18.36
CA ARG A 736 -1.98 42.03 17.71
C ARG A 736 -0.82 42.58 18.56
N ILE A 737 -1.01 43.68 19.28
CA ILE A 737 -0.05 44.17 20.27
C ILE A 737 0.12 43.17 21.41
N GLU A 738 -0.99 42.68 21.98
CA GLU A 738 -0.97 41.66 23.05
C GLU A 738 -0.32 40.34 22.59
N LEU A 739 -0.54 39.93 21.34
CA LEU A 739 0.16 38.78 20.76
C LEU A 739 1.69 38.96 20.76
N PHE A 740 2.22 40.12 20.33
CA PHE A 740 3.66 40.34 20.32
C PHE A 740 4.24 40.39 21.73
N PHE A 741 3.53 41.02 22.67
CA PHE A 741 3.92 41.00 24.08
C PHE A 741 4.06 39.56 24.59
N ASN A 742 3.00 38.75 24.45
CA ASN A 742 2.96 37.36 24.91
C ASN A 742 3.87 36.39 24.11
N LEU A 743 4.43 36.81 22.97
CA LEU A 743 5.44 36.04 22.23
C LEU A 743 6.86 36.30 22.76
N HIS A 744 7.08 37.43 23.43
CA HIS A 744 8.37 37.86 23.94
C HIS A 744 8.49 37.73 25.46
N ASP A 745 7.38 37.81 26.20
CA ASP A 745 7.23 37.44 27.61
C ASP A 745 7.45 35.92 27.74
N SER A 746 8.67 35.53 28.11
CA SER A 746 9.14 34.16 28.00
C SER A 746 8.85 33.31 29.24
N ASP A 747 8.58 33.93 30.39
CA ASP A 747 8.22 33.28 31.65
C ASP A 747 6.74 33.48 32.05
N LEU A 748 5.98 34.26 31.26
CA LEU A 748 4.57 34.58 31.43
C LEU A 748 4.29 35.36 32.73
N ASP A 749 5.24 36.20 33.17
CA ASP A 749 5.11 37.03 34.37
C ASP A 749 4.26 38.31 34.14
N GLY A 750 3.98 38.66 32.88
CA GLY A 750 3.20 39.83 32.47
C GLY A 750 4.02 41.10 32.26
N TYR A 751 5.35 40.98 32.21
CA TYR A 751 6.32 42.03 31.94
C TYR A 751 7.29 41.63 30.82
N LEU A 752 7.98 42.61 30.25
CA LEU A 752 9.13 42.38 29.36
C LEU A 752 10.37 43.02 30.00
N PHE A 753 11.44 42.24 30.14
CA PHE A 753 12.73 42.69 30.63
C PHE A 753 13.62 43.23 29.49
N LYS A 754 14.76 43.82 29.84
CA LYS A 754 15.74 44.42 28.92
C LYS A 754 16.10 43.50 27.75
N GLU A 755 16.37 42.23 28.02
CA GLU A 755 16.72 41.21 27.02
C GLU A 755 15.55 40.90 26.07
N GLU A 756 14.32 40.82 26.57
CA GLU A 756 13.11 40.49 25.78
C GLU A 756 12.66 41.67 24.91
N ILE A 757 12.76 42.91 25.43
CA ILE A 757 12.58 44.15 24.67
C ILE A 757 13.56 44.20 23.50
N LEU A 758 14.82 43.81 23.72
CA LEU A 758 15.84 43.74 22.66
C LEU A 758 15.49 42.64 21.63
N GLN A 759 15.14 41.42 22.06
CA GLN A 759 14.69 40.34 21.15
C GLN A 759 13.46 40.75 20.31
N MET A 760 12.54 41.52 20.89
CA MET A 760 11.37 42.04 20.17
C MET A 760 11.79 43.09 19.12
N SER A 761 12.75 43.96 19.43
CA SER A 761 13.32 44.89 18.47
C SER A 761 14.05 44.19 17.31
N GLU A 762 14.77 43.10 17.59
CA GLU A 762 15.38 42.25 16.56
C GLU A 762 14.32 41.56 15.68
N SER A 763 13.22 41.13 16.29
CA SER A 763 12.09 40.52 15.57
C SER A 763 11.38 41.50 14.64
N PHE A 764 11.21 42.77 15.06
CA PHE A 764 10.74 43.84 14.15
C PHE A 764 11.69 44.03 12.96
N LEU A 765 13.01 44.14 13.20
CA LEU A 765 14.01 44.24 12.11
C LEU A 765 13.97 43.04 11.17
N PHE A 766 13.76 41.83 11.69
CA PHE A 766 13.61 40.62 10.88
C PHE A 766 12.35 40.64 10.02
N ILE A 767 11.19 41.06 10.55
CA ILE A 767 9.94 41.17 9.79
C ILE A 767 10.04 42.27 8.71
N PHE A 768 10.66 43.40 9.05
CA PHE A 768 10.78 44.55 8.15
C PHE A 768 11.87 44.42 7.08
N ARG A 769 12.73 43.39 7.12
CA ARG A 769 13.90 43.19 6.24
C ARG A 769 13.65 43.25 4.72
N ASN A 770 12.39 43.09 4.28
CA ASN A 770 11.96 43.12 2.87
C ASN A 770 11.26 44.44 2.48
N ARG A 771 11.25 45.45 3.35
CA ARG A 771 10.63 46.75 3.10
C ARG A 771 11.67 47.72 2.51
N ASN A 772 11.24 48.51 1.54
CA ASN A 772 12.09 49.44 0.78
C ASN A 772 12.08 50.87 1.33
N ASP A 773 11.41 51.11 2.46
CA ASP A 773 11.32 52.40 3.14
C ASP A 773 12.30 52.45 4.32
N ASP A 774 13.11 53.51 4.47
CA ASP A 774 14.03 53.65 5.63
C ASP A 774 13.30 53.97 6.95
N GLY A 775 11.98 54.23 6.91
CA GLY A 775 11.16 54.62 8.05
C GLY A 775 11.14 53.58 9.17
N HIS A 776 11.15 52.29 8.82
CA HIS A 776 11.15 51.20 9.81
C HIS A 776 12.36 51.23 10.76
N LEU A 777 13.54 51.63 10.28
CA LEU A 777 14.75 51.70 11.13
C LEU A 777 14.63 52.81 12.17
N GLY A 778 14.05 53.95 11.78
CA GLY A 778 13.74 55.06 12.70
C GLY A 778 12.70 54.65 13.74
N SER A 779 11.63 53.97 13.31
CA SER A 779 10.57 53.44 14.17
C SER A 779 11.08 52.43 15.20
N VAL A 780 11.90 51.44 14.80
CA VAL A 780 12.51 50.49 15.76
C VAL A 780 13.50 51.18 16.71
N SER A 781 14.24 52.20 16.25
CA SER A 781 15.11 52.98 17.14
C SER A 781 14.33 53.83 18.14
N ASN A 782 13.21 54.43 17.73
CA ASN A 782 12.28 55.12 18.63
C ASN A 782 11.65 54.15 19.62
N PHE A 783 11.25 52.96 19.17
CA PHE A 783 10.72 51.90 20.03
C PHE A 783 11.67 51.58 21.16
N ILE A 784 12.95 51.28 20.87
CA ILE A 784 13.94 50.96 21.90
C ILE A 784 14.14 52.12 22.88
N ARG A 785 14.23 53.37 22.39
CA ARG A 785 14.39 54.54 23.27
C ARG A 785 13.19 54.71 24.20
N ASN A 786 11.99 54.76 23.62
CA ASN A 786 10.75 54.97 24.36
C ASN A 786 10.48 53.78 25.31
N ALA A 787 10.85 52.56 24.92
CA ALA A 787 10.75 51.37 25.75
C ALA A 787 11.49 51.52 27.09
N PHE A 788 12.74 51.96 27.06
CA PHE A 788 13.54 52.21 28.27
C PHE A 788 13.18 53.53 29.00
N GLU A 789 12.46 54.45 28.36
CA GLU A 789 11.94 55.67 29.01
C GLU A 789 10.65 55.39 29.80
N TYR A 790 9.84 54.42 29.37
CA TYR A 790 8.54 54.06 29.98
C TYR A 790 8.53 52.71 30.74
N THR A 791 9.69 52.12 31.03
CA THR A 791 9.85 50.97 31.95
C THR A 791 9.73 51.42 33.41
N ASP A 792 8.96 50.67 34.20
CA ASP A 792 8.77 50.94 35.63
C ASP A 792 9.99 50.48 36.44
N SER A 793 10.63 51.38 37.19
CA SER A 793 11.68 51.04 38.14
C SER A 793 11.12 50.36 39.39
N VAL A 794 11.57 49.14 39.71
CA VAL A 794 11.13 48.44 40.92
C VAL A 794 11.73 49.08 42.19
N GLY A 795 10.95 49.95 42.85
CA GLY A 795 11.27 50.49 44.17
C GLY A 795 10.40 51.69 44.57
N ASP A 796 9.28 51.42 45.27
CA ASP A 796 8.70 52.24 46.37
C ASP A 796 7.26 51.81 46.69
N ILE A 797 7.11 50.66 47.37
CA ILE A 797 5.89 50.31 48.12
C ILE A 797 6.31 49.72 49.47
N ASN A 798 6.88 50.58 50.33
CA ASN A 798 6.90 50.47 51.80
C ASN A 798 7.76 51.61 52.38
N ASP A 799 7.17 52.79 52.57
CA ASP A 799 7.08 53.41 53.89
C ASP A 799 6.28 54.72 53.83
N ILE A 800 5.28 54.82 54.71
CA ILE A 800 4.52 56.05 54.95
C ILE A 800 5.07 56.69 56.23
N SER A 801 5.19 58.02 56.20
CA SER A 801 5.30 58.99 57.31
C SER A 801 6.64 59.67 57.60
N ASP A 802 6.50 60.97 57.88
CA ASP A 802 7.34 61.86 58.69
C ASP A 802 8.69 62.41 58.18
N SER A 803 8.55 63.53 57.46
CA SER A 803 9.20 64.83 57.77
C SER A 803 10.74 64.89 57.92
N ASN A 804 11.41 65.47 56.92
CA ASN A 804 11.93 66.85 56.93
C ASN A 804 12.90 67.08 55.76
N LEU A 805 12.92 68.30 55.21
CA LEU A 805 13.99 68.76 54.32
C LEU A 805 15.30 68.91 55.11
N PRO A 806 16.46 68.61 54.52
CA PRO A 806 17.29 69.72 54.06
C PRO A 806 18.04 69.51 52.72
N GLU A 807 18.74 70.58 52.37
CA GLU A 807 19.36 70.98 51.12
C GLU A 807 20.43 70.07 50.48
N LYS A 808 20.66 70.36 49.19
CA LYS A 808 21.85 70.10 48.36
C LYS A 808 23.14 69.73 49.12
N ASN A 809 23.80 68.65 48.70
CA ASN A 809 25.15 68.72 48.10
C ASN A 809 25.64 67.40 47.46
N GLU A 810 26.30 67.55 46.31
CA GLU A 810 27.44 66.81 45.74
C GLU A 810 27.58 65.26 45.79
N VAL A 811 27.60 64.68 44.58
CA VAL A 811 28.71 63.86 44.02
C VAL A 811 29.03 62.47 44.62
N ASN A 812 28.58 61.37 43.96
CA ASN A 812 29.47 60.45 43.20
C ASN A 812 28.80 59.13 42.71
N ASN A 813 29.21 58.71 41.51
CA ASN A 813 29.26 57.35 40.94
C ASN A 813 28.74 56.14 41.77
N THR A 814 27.53 55.67 41.47
CA THR A 814 27.10 54.26 41.57
C THR A 814 26.12 53.93 40.43
N LEU A 815 26.65 53.67 39.23
CA LEU A 815 25.87 53.40 38.00
C LEU A 815 25.94 51.94 37.54
N THR A 816 26.09 50.98 38.46
CA THR A 816 26.40 49.57 38.12
C THR A 816 25.49 48.49 38.73
N GLU A 817 24.43 48.85 39.47
CA GLU A 817 23.52 47.85 40.08
C GLU A 817 22.03 48.03 39.74
N ASN A 818 21.61 49.14 39.10
CA ASN A 818 20.19 49.43 38.81
C ASN A 818 19.71 49.00 37.41
N GLU A 819 20.56 48.48 36.53
CA GLU A 819 20.15 48.12 35.15
C GLU A 819 19.27 46.86 35.05
N HIS A 820 19.19 46.02 36.09
CA HIS A 820 18.42 44.77 36.08
C HIS A 820 16.95 44.91 36.52
N ASN A 821 16.50 46.10 36.94
CA ASN A 821 15.13 46.33 37.44
C ASN A 821 14.23 47.11 36.45
N LEU A 822 14.60 47.15 35.17
CA LEU A 822 13.82 47.79 34.10
C LEU A 822 12.85 46.76 33.50
N ARG A 823 11.55 46.95 33.75
CA ARG A 823 10.49 46.07 33.23
C ARG A 823 9.36 46.87 32.56
N MET A 824 8.81 46.34 31.48
CA MET A 824 7.71 46.95 30.73
C MET A 824 6.44 46.12 30.88
N SER A 825 5.35 46.73 31.37
CA SER A 825 4.03 46.09 31.39
C SER A 825 3.32 46.20 30.03
N LEU A 826 2.35 45.32 29.75
CA LEU A 826 1.52 45.38 28.53
C LEU A 826 0.84 46.76 28.30
N PRO A 827 0.32 47.47 29.33
CA PRO A 827 -0.11 48.86 29.18
C PRO A 827 0.98 49.82 28.70
N SER A 828 2.19 49.74 29.26
CA SER A 828 3.33 50.57 28.80
C SER A 828 3.72 50.24 27.37
N PHE A 829 3.74 48.95 26.99
CA PHE A 829 3.99 48.52 25.61
C PHE A 829 2.96 49.08 24.64
N ARG A 830 1.67 49.02 25.00
CA ARG A 830 0.57 49.64 24.21
C ARG A 830 0.80 51.14 24.01
N MET A 831 1.19 51.89 25.05
CA MET A 831 1.50 53.31 24.89
C MET A 831 2.69 53.56 23.96
N VAL A 832 3.77 52.77 24.08
CA VAL A 832 4.97 52.90 23.22
C VAL A 832 4.63 52.63 21.76
N VAL A 833 3.83 51.59 21.46
CA VAL A 833 3.39 51.27 20.09
C VAL A 833 2.50 52.37 19.51
N LEU A 834 1.51 52.85 20.26
CA LEU A 834 0.57 53.89 19.80
C LEU A 834 1.20 55.28 19.69
N ALA A 835 2.38 55.50 20.29
CA ALA A 835 3.14 56.74 20.16
C ALA A 835 3.98 56.82 18.87
N ASP A 836 4.19 55.70 18.17
CA ASP A 836 4.92 55.63 16.90
C ASP A 836 3.97 55.16 15.78
N GLY A 837 3.53 56.10 14.94
CA GLY A 837 2.51 55.83 13.91
C GLY A 837 2.90 54.74 12.90
N TYR A 838 4.19 54.41 12.76
CA TYR A 838 4.64 53.30 11.92
C TYR A 838 4.43 51.94 12.60
N LEU A 839 4.67 51.85 13.91
CA LEU A 839 4.28 50.67 14.68
C LEU A 839 2.76 50.54 14.77
N GLU A 840 2.02 51.64 14.97
CA GLU A 840 0.56 51.64 14.96
C GLU A 840 0.02 51.08 13.62
N GLU A 841 0.49 51.57 12.46
CA GLU A 841 0.09 51.04 11.14
C GLU A 841 0.48 49.57 10.96
N PHE A 842 1.67 49.17 11.44
CA PHE A 842 2.12 47.78 11.42
C PHE A 842 1.19 46.86 12.23
N PHE A 843 0.87 47.23 13.46
CA PHE A 843 0.00 46.45 14.32
C PHE A 843 -1.49 46.56 13.93
N ASP A 844 -1.92 47.61 13.24
CA ASP A 844 -3.30 47.73 12.75
C ASP A 844 -3.53 46.86 11.50
N SER A 845 -2.64 46.92 10.50
CA SER A 845 -2.81 46.16 9.25
C SER A 845 -1.54 45.58 8.63
N GLY A 846 -0.36 46.17 8.89
CA GLY A 846 0.90 45.75 8.26
C GLY A 846 1.33 44.31 8.56
N PHE A 847 1.15 43.83 9.80
CA PHE A 847 1.49 42.45 10.15
C PHE A 847 0.52 41.44 9.53
N ALA A 848 -0.78 41.71 9.60
CA ALA A 848 -1.83 40.86 9.02
C ALA A 848 -1.68 40.74 7.49
N SER A 849 -1.45 41.86 6.80
CA SER A 849 -1.26 41.92 5.34
C SER A 849 0.07 41.29 4.86
N SER A 850 1.01 41.00 5.77
CA SER A 850 2.25 40.27 5.42
C SER A 850 2.02 38.78 5.11
N PHE A 851 0.83 38.24 5.45
CA PHE A 851 0.39 36.90 5.11
C PHE A 851 -0.45 36.95 3.82
N GLN A 852 0.04 36.33 2.74
CA GLN A 852 -0.56 36.41 1.40
C GLN A 852 -1.09 35.04 0.94
N PHE A 853 -2.40 34.96 0.75
CA PHE A 853 -3.10 33.79 0.20
C PHE A 853 -3.44 34.02 -1.27
N ILE A 854 -2.43 34.00 -2.14
CA ILE A 854 -2.60 34.21 -3.58
C ILE A 854 -2.69 32.86 -4.30
N GLU A 855 -3.77 32.67 -5.09
CA GLU A 855 -3.91 31.60 -6.09
C GLU A 855 -3.37 32.06 -7.47
N PRO A 856 -2.82 31.13 -8.29
CA PRO A 856 -2.77 31.31 -9.74
C PRO A 856 -4.20 31.35 -10.30
N THR A 857 -4.46 32.27 -11.22
CA THR A 857 -5.80 32.51 -11.75
C THR A 857 -6.21 31.49 -12.83
N GLU A 858 -7.46 30.99 -12.75
CA GLU A 858 -8.35 30.46 -13.83
C GLU A 858 -9.03 29.09 -13.54
N GLU A 859 -9.93 29.00 -12.55
CA GLU A 859 -10.92 27.91 -12.48
C GLU A 859 -12.35 28.40 -12.79
N ARG A 860 -12.86 28.07 -14.00
CA ARG A 860 -14.31 28.01 -14.29
C ARG A 860 -14.65 27.30 -15.62
N SER A 861 -14.59 25.97 -15.69
CA SER A 861 -15.57 25.16 -16.46
C SER A 861 -15.41 23.63 -16.28
N LYS A 862 -16.49 22.89 -16.60
CA LYS A 862 -16.57 21.42 -16.83
C LYS A 862 -16.55 20.50 -15.59
N GLY A 863 -17.65 20.53 -14.83
CA GLY A 863 -17.89 19.66 -13.66
C GLY A 863 -18.45 18.24 -13.93
N LEU A 864 -18.90 17.91 -15.15
CA LEU A 864 -19.78 16.74 -15.37
C LEU A 864 -19.14 15.38 -15.01
N GLY A 865 -17.93 15.11 -15.48
CA GLY A 865 -17.22 13.85 -15.13
C GLY A 865 -16.70 13.81 -13.69
N ARG A 866 -16.42 14.97 -13.09
CA ARG A 866 -15.96 15.10 -11.70
C ARG A 866 -17.10 14.85 -10.71
N GLU A 867 -18.34 15.14 -11.09
CA GLU A 867 -19.54 14.89 -10.27
C GLU A 867 -19.91 13.40 -10.23
N ILE A 868 -19.94 12.70 -11.37
CA ILE A 868 -20.15 11.24 -11.43
C ILE A 868 -19.06 10.52 -10.63
N PHE A 869 -17.78 10.92 -10.78
CA PHE A 869 -16.68 10.33 -10.03
C PHE A 869 -16.74 10.63 -8.52
N ASN A 870 -17.24 11.80 -8.13
CA ASN A 870 -17.45 12.14 -6.72
C ASN A 870 -18.61 11.34 -6.10
N ALA A 871 -19.69 11.11 -6.87
CA ALA A 871 -20.76 10.21 -6.48
C ALA A 871 -20.19 8.81 -6.25
N LEU A 872 -19.52 8.24 -7.26
CA LEU A 872 -18.78 6.97 -7.21
C LEU A 872 -17.86 6.84 -5.98
N MET A 873 -17.02 7.84 -5.67
CA MET A 873 -16.13 7.77 -4.50
C MET A 873 -16.93 7.78 -3.19
N SER A 874 -17.95 8.64 -3.10
CA SER A 874 -18.79 8.76 -1.92
C SER A 874 -19.65 7.52 -1.69
N ASP A 875 -20.16 6.93 -2.76
CA ASP A 875 -20.96 5.72 -2.72
C ASP A 875 -20.08 4.48 -2.59
N GLY A 876 -18.87 4.42 -3.15
CA GLY A 876 -17.90 3.34 -2.90
C GLY A 876 -17.48 3.26 -1.42
N MET A 877 -17.14 4.39 -0.78
CA MET A 877 -16.90 4.43 0.66
C MET A 877 -18.16 4.08 1.47
N ARG A 878 -19.32 4.65 1.12
CA ARG A 878 -20.60 4.30 1.77
C ARG A 878 -21.00 2.86 1.51
N LEU A 879 -20.61 2.24 0.40
CA LEU A 879 -20.89 0.87 0.02
C LEU A 879 -20.00 -0.04 0.84
N ALA A 880 -18.71 0.26 1.01
CA ALA A 880 -17.85 -0.44 1.98
C ALA A 880 -18.45 -0.37 3.39
N GLU A 881 -18.80 0.82 3.90
CA GLU A 881 -19.52 0.97 5.18
C GLU A 881 -20.86 0.19 5.21
N LYS A 882 -21.66 0.24 4.14
CA LYS A 882 -22.96 -0.43 4.04
C LYS A 882 -22.81 -1.94 3.89
N PHE A 883 -21.72 -2.46 3.32
CA PHE A 883 -21.40 -3.88 3.34
C PHE A 883 -21.11 -4.30 4.77
N GLY A 884 -20.27 -3.54 5.49
CA GLY A 884 -20.10 -3.71 6.93
C GLY A 884 -21.45 -3.72 7.68
N LYS A 885 -22.29 -2.70 7.46
CA LYS A 885 -23.58 -2.56 8.15
C LYS A 885 -24.64 -3.59 7.70
N ARG A 886 -24.61 -4.10 6.46
CA ARG A 886 -25.50 -5.18 5.96
C ARG A 886 -25.08 -6.54 6.49
N ILE A 887 -23.79 -6.81 6.57
CA ILE A 887 -23.24 -8.00 7.21
C ILE A 887 -23.71 -8.09 8.67
N ASN A 888 -23.87 -6.96 9.38
CA ASN A 888 -24.34 -6.92 10.77
C ASN A 888 -25.80 -7.38 10.99
N HIS A 889 -26.63 -7.55 9.95
CA HIS A 889 -28.07 -7.83 10.09
C HIS A 889 -28.53 -9.22 9.59
N ALA A 890 -27.64 -10.04 9.05
CA ALA A 890 -27.97 -11.38 8.56
C ALA A 890 -27.94 -12.44 9.70
N LYS A 891 -28.99 -12.48 10.54
CA LYS A 891 -29.26 -13.66 11.41
C LYS A 891 -30.14 -14.69 10.67
N PRO A 892 -29.82 -16.00 10.74
CA PRO A 892 -30.66 -17.03 10.15
C PRO A 892 -31.98 -17.18 10.93
N LYS A 893 -33.11 -17.29 10.22
CA LYS A 893 -34.39 -17.70 10.80
C LYS A 893 -34.43 -19.23 10.93
N SER A 894 -34.28 -19.76 12.14
CA SER A 894 -34.60 -21.15 12.43
C SER A 894 -36.12 -21.33 12.58
N HIS A 895 -36.74 -22.05 11.65
CA HIS A 895 -38.11 -22.54 11.80
C HIS A 895 -38.11 -23.86 12.59
N ILE A 896 -38.74 -23.88 13.77
CA ILE A 896 -39.18 -25.10 14.45
C ILE A 896 -40.65 -24.87 14.91
N PRO A 897 -41.56 -25.86 14.84
CA PRO A 897 -43.00 -25.61 14.94
C PRO A 897 -43.53 -25.41 16.37
N SER A 898 -44.74 -24.86 16.42
CA SER A 898 -45.50 -24.47 17.60
C SER A 898 -46.11 -25.61 18.42
N SER A 899 -46.15 -25.43 19.74
CA SER A 899 -47.29 -25.80 20.59
C SER A 899 -47.46 -24.77 21.72
N PRO A 900 -48.70 -24.53 22.22
CA PRO A 900 -48.99 -23.39 23.09
C PRO A 900 -49.01 -23.75 24.58
N ASP A 901 -48.73 -22.78 25.46
CA ASP A 901 -49.73 -22.35 26.46
C ASP A 901 -49.36 -21.09 27.27
N GLN A 902 -50.38 -20.24 27.43
CA GLN A 902 -50.76 -19.43 28.59
C GLN A 902 -49.82 -18.44 29.34
N ASN A 903 -50.36 -17.20 29.39
CA ASN A 903 -50.49 -16.30 30.55
C ASN A 903 -49.32 -15.42 31.01
N ASN A 904 -49.62 -14.11 30.96
CA ASN A 904 -49.36 -13.07 31.99
C ASN A 904 -47.91 -12.71 32.35
N SER A 905 -47.58 -11.46 32.70
CA SER A 905 -48.29 -10.19 32.53
C SER A 905 -47.34 -9.04 32.86
N SER A 906 -47.50 -7.90 32.17
CA SER A 906 -47.29 -6.53 32.67
C SER A 906 -45.99 -6.11 33.35
N ASN A 907 -45.45 -4.99 32.85
CA ASN A 907 -44.83 -3.89 33.61
C ASN A 907 -43.49 -4.13 34.34
N SER A 908 -42.69 -3.11 34.64
CA SER A 908 -42.43 -1.80 33.99
C SER A 908 -41.41 -1.07 34.88
N ASN A 909 -40.44 -0.36 34.30
CA ASN A 909 -39.61 0.65 35.01
C ASN A 909 -38.73 0.08 36.16
N ARG A 910 -37.71 0.75 36.69
CA ARG A 910 -36.80 1.83 36.27
C ARG A 910 -35.69 1.88 37.34
N ASN A 911 -34.46 2.27 36.96
CA ASN A 911 -33.48 2.91 37.85
C ASN A 911 -32.98 2.02 39.05
N ASP A 912 -31.85 2.28 39.73
CA ASP A 912 -30.72 3.18 39.48
C ASP A 912 -29.41 2.60 40.10
N MET A 913 -28.31 3.33 39.88
CA MET A 913 -26.91 3.13 40.31
C MET A 913 -26.59 2.63 41.75
N THR A 914 -25.42 1.94 41.87
CA THR A 914 -24.41 1.98 42.98
C THR A 914 -24.78 1.41 44.38
N SER A 915 -23.89 0.90 45.26
CA SER A 915 -22.40 0.66 45.30
C SER A 915 -22.01 -0.25 46.51
N HIS A 916 -20.69 -0.44 46.78
CA HIS A 916 -20.01 -1.03 47.97
C HIS A 916 -20.02 -2.57 48.15
N VAL A 917 -18.91 -3.32 48.06
CA VAL A 917 -17.59 -3.33 48.76
C VAL A 917 -17.60 -3.92 50.20
N GLN A 918 -17.03 -5.14 50.29
CA GLN A 918 -16.30 -5.80 51.39
C GLN A 918 -16.92 -6.06 52.79
N SER A 919 -16.75 -7.32 53.22
CA SER A 919 -16.18 -7.68 54.53
C SER A 919 -15.32 -8.97 54.42
N LEU A 920 -14.42 -9.18 55.39
CA LEU A 920 -13.29 -10.13 55.37
C LEU A 920 -13.41 -11.23 56.47
N GLU A 921 -12.36 -12.06 56.59
CA GLU A 921 -11.98 -12.90 57.76
C GLU A 921 -12.69 -14.29 57.89
N SER A 922 -12.06 -15.38 58.40
CA SER A 922 -10.65 -15.65 58.75
C SER A 922 -10.31 -17.17 58.83
N SER A 923 -9.10 -17.51 58.36
CA SER A 923 -7.98 -18.24 59.02
C SER A 923 -8.10 -19.61 59.77
N ASN A 924 -7.23 -20.53 59.32
CA ASN A 924 -6.30 -21.43 60.07
C ASN A 924 -6.70 -22.80 60.71
N ASN A 925 -6.07 -23.85 60.14
CA ASN A 925 -5.15 -24.84 60.77
C ASN A 925 -5.58 -26.25 61.24
N ASN A 926 -4.79 -27.22 60.72
CA ASN A 926 -4.21 -28.43 61.35
C ASN A 926 -4.93 -29.81 61.37
N ALA A 927 -4.36 -30.72 60.55
CA ALA A 927 -3.71 -32.00 60.92
C ALA A 927 -4.46 -33.37 60.84
N GLU A 928 -3.69 -34.37 60.37
CA GLU A 928 -3.82 -35.86 60.49
C GLU A 928 -5.02 -36.59 59.82
N SER A 929 -4.90 -37.82 59.26
CA SER A 929 -3.73 -38.63 58.85
C SER A 929 -4.11 -39.82 57.91
N ASN A 930 -3.10 -40.36 57.20
CA ASN A 930 -2.79 -41.79 56.93
C ASN A 930 -3.37 -42.67 55.77
N TYR A 931 -2.39 -43.33 55.09
CA TYR A 931 -2.38 -44.58 54.27
C TYR A 931 -3.21 -44.65 52.96
N ASN A 932 -2.76 -45.24 51.82
CA ASN A 932 -1.75 -46.32 51.64
C ASN A 932 -0.99 -46.32 50.27
N ASP A 933 0.16 -47.02 50.24
CA ASP A 933 1.23 -47.10 49.22
C ASP A 933 0.95 -47.63 47.79
N SER A 934 1.78 -47.18 46.82
CA SER A 934 2.75 -47.97 46.00
C SER A 934 3.09 -47.24 44.68
N SER A 935 4.26 -46.60 44.50
CA SER A 935 5.57 -47.15 44.04
C SER A 935 5.51 -47.86 42.68
N SER A 936 6.43 -47.72 41.70
CA SER A 936 7.66 -46.93 41.50
C SER A 936 7.93 -46.87 39.96
N LEU A 937 9.02 -46.35 39.33
CA LEU A 937 10.34 -45.82 39.74
C LEU A 937 10.89 -44.93 38.58
N MET A 938 11.79 -43.98 38.88
CA MET A 938 12.64 -43.23 37.92
C MET A 938 14.01 -43.00 38.59
N PRO A 939 15.11 -42.90 37.82
CA PRO A 939 16.21 -42.03 38.27
C PRO A 939 16.73 -41.07 37.20
N ARG A 940 16.95 -39.82 37.60
CA ARG A 940 17.79 -38.83 36.92
C ARG A 940 19.29 -39.13 37.15
N ASN A 941 20.17 -38.68 36.25
CA ASN A 941 21.11 -37.60 36.58
C ASN A 941 21.93 -37.06 35.39
N ASN A 942 22.55 -35.90 35.63
CA ASN A 942 23.49 -35.15 34.78
C ASN A 942 24.75 -35.99 34.40
N SER A 943 25.68 -35.61 33.52
CA SER A 943 26.22 -34.26 33.19
C SER A 943 27.18 -34.28 31.97
N GLN A 944 27.40 -33.09 31.38
CA GLN A 944 28.64 -32.59 30.73
C GLN A 944 29.20 -33.19 29.42
N ASP A 945 29.39 -32.27 28.47
CA ASP A 945 30.50 -32.07 27.51
C ASP A 945 31.32 -33.26 26.97
N SER A 946 31.33 -33.40 25.65
CA SER A 946 32.58 -33.44 24.86
C SER A 946 32.34 -33.30 23.35
N PHE A 947 33.19 -32.51 22.68
CA PHE A 947 33.39 -32.56 21.24
C PHE A 947 34.02 -33.90 20.84
N ILE A 948 33.63 -34.47 19.69
CA ILE A 948 34.53 -35.21 18.78
C ILE A 948 33.93 -35.19 17.36
N SER A 949 34.76 -34.83 16.40
CA SER A 949 34.53 -34.90 14.95
C SER A 949 34.92 -36.28 14.41
N VAL A 950 34.18 -36.82 13.44
CA VAL A 950 34.62 -37.97 12.62
C VAL A 950 34.21 -37.76 11.15
N GLU A 951 35.17 -37.98 10.25
CA GLU A 951 35.01 -37.90 8.81
C GLU A 951 34.45 -39.19 8.18
N SER A 952 33.80 -39.00 7.02
CA SER A 952 33.68 -39.85 5.82
C SER A 952 33.92 -41.39 5.81
N GLN A 953 33.16 -42.02 4.91
CA GLN A 953 33.30 -43.39 4.33
C GLN A 953 32.79 -44.55 5.21
N LYS A 954 31.93 -45.47 4.72
CA LYS A 954 31.94 -46.13 3.40
C LYS A 954 30.54 -46.49 2.88
N SER A 955 30.50 -46.74 1.58
CA SER A 955 29.37 -47.27 0.82
C SER A 955 28.98 -48.70 1.19
N SER A 956 27.68 -48.96 1.33
CA SER A 956 27.08 -50.29 1.16
C SER A 956 25.98 -50.22 0.09
N LYS A 957 26.02 -51.15 -0.87
CA LYS A 957 24.99 -51.28 -1.91
C LYS A 957 23.72 -51.84 -1.28
N MET A 958 22.60 -51.13 -1.39
CA MET A 958 21.27 -51.73 -1.32
C MET A 958 20.56 -51.49 -2.64
N GLN A 959 20.34 -52.57 -3.40
CA GLN A 959 19.39 -52.55 -4.50
C GLN A 959 17.99 -52.35 -3.91
N ARG A 960 17.34 -51.24 -4.26
CA ARG A 960 15.90 -51.09 -4.11
C ARG A 960 15.27 -51.27 -5.49
N ASN A 961 14.67 -52.43 -5.70
CA ASN A 961 13.61 -52.57 -6.69
C ASN A 961 12.37 -51.87 -6.12
N GLU A 962 12.16 -50.61 -6.46
CA GLU A 962 10.87 -49.94 -6.26
C GLU A 962 10.16 -49.92 -7.63
N SER A 963 9.17 -50.79 -7.77
CA SER A 963 8.25 -50.74 -8.91
C SER A 963 7.31 -49.55 -8.74
N PRO A 964 6.86 -48.89 -9.83
CA PRO A 964 5.88 -47.82 -9.72
C PRO A 964 4.58 -48.33 -9.08
N VAL A 965 3.93 -47.47 -8.29
CA VAL A 965 2.69 -47.81 -7.59
C VAL A 965 1.57 -47.99 -8.61
N SER A 966 1.23 -49.25 -8.91
CA SER A 966 0.08 -49.61 -9.73
C SER A 966 -1.21 -49.21 -9.01
N PHE A 967 -1.85 -48.14 -9.47
CA PHE A 967 -3.26 -47.90 -9.17
C PHE A 967 -4.11 -48.88 -9.99
N GLY A 968 -5.20 -49.38 -9.39
CA GLY A 968 -6.07 -50.37 -10.04
C GLY A 968 -6.84 -49.80 -11.23
N SER A 969 -7.19 -50.66 -12.17
CA SER A 969 -8.02 -50.36 -13.34
C SER A 969 -9.50 -50.36 -12.96
N ASP A 970 -10.09 -49.17 -12.82
CA ASP A 970 -11.54 -48.97 -12.73
C ASP A 970 -12.00 -48.24 -14.02
N GLU A 971 -12.92 -48.83 -14.79
CA GLU A 971 -13.36 -48.32 -16.11
C GLU A 971 -14.01 -46.92 -16.05
N GLU A 972 -14.37 -46.44 -14.86
CA GLU A 972 -14.84 -45.06 -14.63
C GLU A 972 -13.72 -44.00 -14.76
N ASP A 973 -12.44 -44.35 -14.51
CA ASP A 973 -11.32 -43.40 -14.59
C ASP A 973 -10.95 -43.04 -16.05
N ASP A 974 -11.14 -43.95 -17.02
CA ASP A 974 -10.81 -43.71 -18.44
C ASP A 974 -11.75 -42.68 -19.08
N GLY A 975 -13.05 -42.73 -18.75
CA GLY A 975 -14.02 -41.70 -19.18
C GLY A 975 -13.75 -40.33 -18.55
N LEU A 976 -13.15 -40.33 -17.35
CA LEU A 976 -12.71 -39.13 -16.63
C LEU A 976 -11.42 -38.53 -17.22
N MET A 977 -10.48 -39.37 -17.66
CA MET A 977 -9.31 -38.94 -18.43
C MET A 977 -9.73 -38.25 -19.72
N GLN A 978 -10.64 -38.84 -20.50
CA GLN A 978 -11.16 -38.20 -21.73
C GLN A 978 -11.86 -36.85 -21.47
N GLU A 979 -12.60 -36.71 -20.37
CA GLU A 979 -13.25 -35.45 -20.01
C GLU A 979 -12.25 -34.38 -19.57
N VAL A 980 -11.12 -34.78 -18.97
CA VAL A 980 -10.05 -33.84 -18.66
C VAL A 980 -9.22 -33.54 -19.89
N ASP A 981 -8.90 -34.49 -20.77
CA ASP A 981 -8.30 -34.19 -22.06
C ASP A 981 -9.19 -33.24 -22.89
N ARG A 982 -10.53 -33.36 -22.78
CA ARG A 982 -11.49 -32.37 -23.34
C ARG A 982 -11.40 -31.01 -22.67
N LEU A 983 -11.44 -30.91 -21.34
CA LEU A 983 -11.31 -29.60 -20.66
C LEU A 983 -9.93 -28.96 -20.93
N LEU A 984 -8.88 -29.79 -20.92
CA LEU A 984 -7.54 -29.39 -21.32
C LEU A 984 -7.54 -28.90 -22.76
N SER A 985 -8.22 -29.55 -23.72
CA SER A 985 -8.31 -29.11 -25.12
C SER A 985 -9.16 -27.85 -25.30
N GLU A 986 -10.27 -27.70 -24.57
CA GLU A 986 -11.10 -26.48 -24.56
C GLU A 986 -10.36 -25.28 -23.97
N PHE A 987 -9.43 -25.52 -23.03
CA PHE A 987 -8.45 -24.53 -22.55
C PHE A 987 -7.11 -24.54 -23.33
N SER A 988 -6.98 -25.36 -24.38
CA SER A 988 -5.84 -25.39 -25.32
C SER A 988 -6.25 -24.77 -26.63
N ILE A 989 -6.27 -23.44 -26.66
CA ILE A 989 -6.27 -22.74 -27.94
C ILE A 989 -4.83 -22.82 -28.47
N ASP A 990 -4.66 -23.34 -29.69
CA ASP A 990 -3.44 -23.14 -30.46
C ASP A 990 -3.34 -21.66 -30.81
N GLU A 991 -2.69 -20.88 -29.94
CA GLU A 991 -2.44 -19.44 -30.16
C GLU A 991 -1.27 -19.19 -31.14
N ASN A 992 -0.90 -20.20 -31.96
CA ASN A 992 0.25 -20.14 -32.87
C ASN A 992 -0.04 -19.49 -34.23
N ASP A 993 -1.29 -19.07 -34.50
CA ASP A 993 -1.65 -18.48 -35.80
C ASP A 993 -1.38 -16.96 -35.86
N ASP A 994 -0.13 -16.59 -35.52
CA ASP A 994 0.38 -15.21 -35.50
C ASP A 994 0.90 -14.78 -36.89
N ASN A 995 0.11 -15.08 -37.94
CA ASN A 995 0.42 -14.70 -39.33
C ASN A 995 -0.41 -13.50 -39.79
N SER A 996 0.28 -12.37 -39.84
CA SER A 996 -0.24 -11.03 -40.18
C SER A 996 -1.06 -10.92 -41.48
N ASN A 997 -2.24 -10.30 -41.40
CA ASN A 997 -2.55 -9.12 -42.23
C ASN A 997 -3.76 -8.32 -41.69
N PRO A 998 -3.64 -7.00 -41.45
CA PRO A 998 -4.77 -6.17 -41.01
C PRO A 998 -5.65 -5.77 -42.21
N LEU A 999 -6.56 -6.65 -42.62
CA LEU A 999 -7.61 -6.30 -43.57
C LEU A 999 -8.76 -5.58 -42.84
N SER A 1000 -9.06 -4.37 -43.31
CA SER A 1000 -10.19 -3.55 -42.90
C SER A 1000 -11.50 -4.32 -43.05
N ILE A 1001 -12.24 -4.48 -41.96
CA ILE A 1001 -13.64 -4.91 -41.96
C ILE A 1001 -14.46 -3.70 -41.55
N ASP A 1002 -15.29 -3.20 -42.48
CA ASP A 1002 -16.25 -2.15 -42.22
C ASP A 1002 -17.26 -2.61 -41.16
N ILE A 1003 -17.59 -1.72 -40.24
CA ILE A 1003 -18.67 -1.92 -39.28
C ILE A 1003 -19.99 -1.79 -40.06
N GLN A 1004 -20.66 -2.92 -40.29
CA GLN A 1004 -22.10 -2.94 -40.55
C GLN A 1004 -22.78 -3.83 -39.52
N ASP A 1005 -23.90 -3.32 -39.01
CA ASP A 1005 -24.72 -3.96 -38.01
C ASP A 1005 -25.15 -5.36 -38.46
N ASN A 1006 -25.01 -6.33 -37.55
CA ASN A 1006 -26.05 -7.32 -37.33
C ASN A 1006 -25.94 -7.91 -35.93
N THR A 1007 -26.98 -7.70 -35.14
CA THR A 1007 -27.34 -8.59 -34.05
C THR A 1007 -27.57 -9.99 -34.62
N ASN A 1008 -26.86 -11.01 -34.12
CA ASN A 1008 -27.46 -12.32 -33.92
C ASN A 1008 -26.76 -13.08 -32.78
N ILE A 1009 -27.59 -13.85 -32.09
CA ILE A 1009 -27.22 -14.84 -31.08
C ILE A 1009 -26.48 -15.99 -31.80
N LEU A 1010 -25.61 -16.71 -31.09
CA LEU A 1010 -24.94 -17.92 -31.59
C LEU A 1010 -25.94 -18.83 -32.32
N GLU A 1011 -25.82 -18.91 -33.65
CA GLU A 1011 -26.64 -19.82 -34.45
C GLU A 1011 -26.05 -21.24 -34.37
N ASP A 1012 -26.90 -22.25 -34.49
CA ASP A 1012 -26.49 -23.67 -34.39
C ASP A 1012 -25.39 -24.06 -35.39
N GLU A 1013 -25.18 -23.29 -36.47
CA GLU A 1013 -24.10 -23.49 -37.44
C GLU A 1013 -22.69 -23.27 -36.85
N ASP A 1014 -22.47 -22.29 -35.98
CA ASP A 1014 -21.16 -22.06 -35.35
C ASP A 1014 -20.79 -23.22 -34.41
N VAL A 1015 -21.78 -23.81 -33.75
CA VAL A 1015 -21.59 -25.00 -32.90
C VAL A 1015 -21.31 -26.24 -33.75
N ASN A 1016 -21.98 -26.40 -34.91
CA ASN A 1016 -21.71 -27.51 -35.82
C ASN A 1016 -20.32 -27.39 -36.47
N LYS A 1017 -19.87 -26.18 -36.80
CA LYS A 1017 -18.52 -25.93 -37.33
C LYS A 1017 -17.45 -26.27 -36.30
N LEU A 1018 -17.66 -25.89 -35.04
CA LEU A 1018 -16.80 -26.30 -33.92
C LEU A 1018 -16.77 -27.83 -33.71
N LEU A 1019 -17.82 -28.55 -34.13
CA LEU A 1019 -17.89 -30.01 -34.06
C LEU A 1019 -17.24 -30.70 -35.28
N GLU A 1020 -17.16 -30.04 -36.44
CA GLU A 1020 -16.39 -30.54 -37.59
C GLU A 1020 -14.87 -30.38 -37.34
N ASP A 1021 -14.43 -29.26 -36.75
CA ASP A 1021 -13.02 -29.02 -36.41
C ASP A 1021 -12.49 -29.89 -35.24
N ILE A 1022 -13.36 -30.67 -34.57
CA ILE A 1022 -13.03 -31.55 -33.42
C ILE A 1022 -12.99 -33.05 -33.80
N ASN A 1023 -13.41 -33.44 -35.02
CA ASN A 1023 -13.38 -34.83 -35.50
C ASN A 1023 -12.23 -35.11 -36.48
#